data_AF-A0AAW0BIZ5-F1
#
_entry.id   AF-A0AAW0BIZ5-F1
#
_cell.length_a   1.000
_cell.length_b   1.000
_cell.length_c   1.000
_cell.angle_alpha   90.00
_cell.angle_beta   90.00
_cell.angle_gamma   90.00
#
_symmetry.space_group_name_H-M   'P 1'
#
loop_
_entity.id
_entity.type
_entity.pdbx_description
1 polymer ?
#
loop_
_entity_poly.entity_id
_entity_poly.type
_entity_poly.pdbx_seq_one_letter_code
_entity_poly.pdbx_strand_id
1 'polypeptide(L)'
;MNLANLMSFDRAPKKYHQALLIARLIPHDSQSKPFYRCIAALNHPWCYGRVPLGATRRFFALIKNPDNASIIRDEIRRAHGKYGRQGEEPKVPEMAFPYTQLLLTQAFFLDVDDPRGHYASGGGMEYSVLDPNVGCFWYWDTSDEGITIFDITDPLNPAYGHAFDDSPFVHDAEYYVRAYYGENCGGDRMTEIDVQCHLDVLKHERVLSSEVVATVWPDRFRTWESTATKESRNDEPFTMTLLPQLPSLQNLVLRQVVEQSTDDDCDEYLGDIAAALSSSSLPDPAHKALVHVLRHELETNTGILDLSAPRCTLSSDAIRAVIPSLPSDVVKAIDLSGMQTLNIQLIIDILKAFPYLIRLTLLDTNISSEEIMHLLSSQPKLFFRLHDLIHPALLTRSPPSPSSPSFPSNLLLPNPLPITSSLRTLHAQLTSFPASFTILQTDRSQYFGPTRGPCIASIPFFHPEKVLRGLTKYLKGLRVDIQSKMFPDKYIDGQVGPLMALSASTPLSSSPDTTQAVKGFPDDGEERLRWMGRGVGMVPIKGTYGESSRGWTFVLDYVPPISLSCIHLGMKYAGYGFVKVEGAHEKERERLVWELMQTEVVPKPSDSEPEMKKDAADIEKTLAAMTRKTIKVYDIREFVEAYEC
;
A
#
# COMPACT_ATOMS: atom_id res chain seq x y z
N MET A 1 -0.28 -31.41 48.20
CA MET A 1 -0.35 -30.66 46.93
C MET A 1 0.87 -31.05 46.11
N ASN A 2 0.64 -31.64 44.93
CA ASN A 2 1.63 -32.42 44.19
C ASN A 2 2.21 -31.59 43.04
N LEU A 3 3.54 -31.59 42.88
CA LEU A 3 4.28 -30.91 41.81
C LEU A 3 3.97 -31.41 40.37
N ALA A 4 3.06 -32.37 40.23
CA ALA A 4 2.59 -32.90 38.94
C ALA A 4 1.56 -32.00 38.22
N ASN A 5 0.98 -31.00 38.89
CA ASN A 5 0.06 -30.04 38.25
C ASN A 5 0.76 -28.80 37.65
N LEU A 6 2.10 -28.76 37.64
CA LEU A 6 2.90 -27.67 37.09
C LEU A 6 3.58 -28.01 35.76
N MET A 7 3.25 -29.16 35.16
CA MET A 7 3.74 -29.58 33.85
C MET A 7 2.62 -30.09 32.91
N SER A 8 1.39 -29.57 33.02
CA SER A 8 0.62 -29.41 31.78
C SER A 8 1.32 -28.28 31.02
N PHE A 9 2.03 -28.63 29.96
CA PHE A 9 2.21 -27.72 28.86
C PHE A 9 0.81 -27.44 28.30
N ASP A 10 0.04 -26.59 28.99
CA ASP A 10 -0.96 -25.75 28.36
C ASP A 10 -0.18 -25.00 27.29
N ARG A 11 -0.23 -25.53 26.06
CA ARG A 11 0.12 -24.72 24.90
C ARG A 11 -0.76 -23.49 25.04
N ALA A 12 -0.16 -22.36 25.43
CA ALA A 12 -0.85 -21.08 25.40
C ALA A 12 -1.60 -21.05 24.05
N PRO A 13 -2.95 -20.94 24.08
CA PRO A 13 -3.75 -21.04 22.87
C PRO A 13 -3.11 -20.11 21.84
N LYS A 14 -2.77 -20.69 20.69
CA LYS A 14 -2.07 -19.92 19.68
C LYS A 14 -3.11 -18.98 19.10
N LYS A 15 -3.11 -17.75 19.62
CA LYS A 15 -4.06 -16.70 19.30
C LYS A 15 -3.89 -16.23 17.87
N TYR A 16 -4.71 -16.71 16.96
CA TYR A 16 -4.72 -16.22 15.58
C TYR A 16 -6.07 -15.65 15.20
N HIS A 17 -6.02 -14.58 14.41
CA HIS A 17 -7.20 -13.94 13.86
C HIS A 17 -7.06 -13.83 12.35
N GLN A 18 -8.15 -14.12 11.65
CA GLN A 18 -8.18 -14.05 10.19
C GLN A 18 -8.88 -12.79 9.71
N ALA A 19 -8.43 -12.26 8.58
CA ALA A 19 -9.05 -11.14 7.89
C ALA A 19 -9.33 -11.56 6.45
N LEU A 20 -10.61 -11.53 6.05
CA LEU A 20 -11.06 -11.97 4.74
C LEU A 20 -11.64 -10.78 3.96
N LEU A 21 -11.25 -10.63 2.70
CA LEU A 21 -11.83 -9.64 1.80
C LEU A 21 -12.78 -10.33 0.84
N ILE A 22 -14.00 -9.83 0.75
CA ILE A 22 -14.98 -10.21 -0.25
C ILE A 22 -15.28 -9.02 -1.16
N ALA A 23 -15.55 -9.33 -2.42
CA ALA A 23 -16.03 -8.34 -3.39
C ALA A 23 -17.02 -9.00 -4.34
N ARG A 24 -17.89 -8.17 -4.91
CA ARG A 24 -18.80 -8.60 -5.97
C ARG A 24 -18.05 -8.64 -7.31
N LEU A 25 -18.03 -9.81 -7.94
CA LEU A 25 -17.38 -10.03 -9.23
C LEU A 25 -18.41 -10.49 -10.27
N ILE A 26 -18.12 -10.19 -11.54
CA ILE A 26 -18.76 -10.86 -12.68
C ILE A 26 -18.00 -12.17 -12.92
N PRO A 27 -18.67 -13.32 -12.99
CA PRO A 27 -18.01 -14.61 -13.17
C PRO A 27 -17.47 -14.77 -14.58
N HIS A 28 -16.57 -15.75 -14.77
CA HIS A 28 -15.94 -16.01 -16.07
C HIS A 28 -16.94 -16.42 -17.17
N ASP A 29 -18.04 -17.06 -16.80
CA ASP A 29 -19.18 -17.27 -17.67
C ASP A 29 -20.02 -15.98 -17.72
N SER A 30 -19.69 -15.09 -18.65
CA SER A 30 -20.30 -13.76 -18.86
C SER A 30 -21.85 -13.67 -18.85
N GLN A 31 -22.57 -14.79 -18.82
CA GLN A 31 -24.03 -14.88 -18.73
C GLN A 31 -24.56 -14.89 -17.28
N SER A 32 -23.70 -15.16 -16.29
CA SER A 32 -24.11 -15.34 -14.90
C SER A 32 -24.21 -14.01 -14.15
N LYS A 33 -25.18 -13.91 -13.23
CA LYS A 33 -25.37 -12.76 -12.35
C LYS A 33 -24.09 -12.49 -11.52
N PRO A 34 -23.73 -11.22 -11.24
CA PRO A 34 -22.60 -10.91 -10.38
C PRO A 34 -22.79 -11.53 -8.98
N PHE A 35 -21.72 -12.01 -8.38
CA PHE A 35 -21.72 -12.78 -7.13
C PHE A 35 -20.63 -12.30 -6.18
N TYR A 36 -20.78 -12.55 -4.88
CA TYR A 36 -19.71 -12.28 -3.92
C TYR A 36 -18.67 -13.41 -3.94
N ARG A 37 -17.40 -13.03 -3.87
CA ARG A 37 -16.25 -13.93 -3.84
C ARG A 37 -15.26 -13.48 -2.78
N CYS A 38 -14.69 -14.43 -2.04
CA CYS A 38 -13.47 -14.17 -1.29
C CYS A 38 -12.33 -13.92 -2.29
N ILE A 39 -11.74 -12.74 -2.23
CA ILE A 39 -10.69 -12.28 -3.15
C ILE A 39 -9.32 -12.22 -2.48
N ALA A 40 -9.29 -12.17 -1.17
CA ALA A 40 -8.07 -12.25 -0.38
C ALA A 40 -8.36 -12.76 1.02
N ALA A 41 -7.38 -13.42 1.61
CA ALA A 41 -7.43 -13.86 2.98
C ALA A 41 -6.05 -13.64 3.64
N LEU A 42 -6.08 -13.22 4.89
CA LEU A 42 -4.89 -12.89 5.70
C LEU A 42 -5.05 -13.55 7.07
N ASN A 43 -3.98 -14.12 7.58
CA ASN A 43 -3.88 -14.66 8.92
C ASN A 43 -2.86 -13.88 9.73
N HIS A 44 -3.29 -13.30 10.84
CA HIS A 44 -2.41 -12.52 11.70
C HIS A 44 -2.14 -13.24 13.03
N PRO A 45 -0.89 -13.68 13.29
CA PRO A 45 -0.53 -14.20 14.60
C PRO A 45 -0.54 -13.06 15.62
N TRP A 46 -1.17 -13.24 16.78
CA TRP A 46 -1.22 -12.21 17.83
C TRP A 46 -2.12 -11.00 17.54
N CYS A 47 -3.08 -11.11 16.62
CA CYS A 47 -4.18 -10.15 16.52
C CYS A 47 -5.34 -10.73 17.33
N TYR A 48 -5.69 -10.11 18.46
CA TYR A 48 -6.75 -10.57 19.34
C TYR A 48 -7.26 -9.44 20.23
N GLY A 49 -8.41 -9.65 20.88
CA GLY A 49 -9.02 -8.65 21.75
C GLY A 49 -9.35 -7.37 20.99
N ARG A 50 -8.83 -6.22 21.43
CA ARG A 50 -9.09 -4.94 20.74
C ARG A 50 -8.39 -4.78 19.38
N VAL A 51 -7.35 -5.55 19.10
CA VAL A 51 -6.48 -5.33 17.93
C VAL A 51 -7.24 -5.45 16.59
N PRO A 52 -8.13 -6.45 16.37
CA PRO A 52 -8.96 -6.51 15.17
C PRO A 52 -9.82 -5.27 14.93
N LEU A 53 -10.29 -4.59 15.98
CA LEU A 53 -11.10 -3.37 15.84
C LEU A 53 -10.24 -2.22 15.35
N GLY A 54 -9.08 -2.01 15.95
CA GLY A 54 -8.10 -1.02 15.51
C GLY A 54 -7.67 -1.27 14.06
N ALA A 55 -7.39 -2.51 13.70
CA ALA A 55 -7.04 -2.92 12.34
C ALA A 55 -8.19 -2.67 11.34
N THR A 56 -9.44 -2.99 11.71
CA THR A 56 -10.64 -2.71 10.90
C THR A 56 -10.76 -1.21 10.61
N ARG A 57 -10.63 -0.37 11.65
CA ARG A 57 -10.67 1.09 11.53
C ARG A 57 -9.58 1.61 10.61
N ARG A 58 -8.33 1.16 10.80
CA ARG A 58 -7.20 1.55 9.93
C ARG A 58 -7.43 1.12 8.50
N PHE A 59 -7.89 -0.11 8.28
CA PHE A 59 -8.17 -0.60 6.94
C PHE A 59 -9.23 0.25 6.23
N PHE A 60 -10.30 0.63 6.94
CA PHE A 60 -11.31 1.56 6.40
C PHE A 60 -10.74 2.93 6.06
N ALA A 61 -9.92 3.51 6.94
CA ALA A 61 -9.24 4.77 6.64
C ALA A 61 -8.35 4.66 5.38
N LEU A 62 -7.64 3.53 5.21
CA LEU A 62 -6.83 3.26 4.02
C LEU A 62 -7.70 3.17 2.77
N ILE A 63 -8.72 2.31 2.74
CA ILE A 63 -9.48 2.05 1.50
C ILE A 63 -10.44 3.19 1.13
N LYS A 64 -10.86 4.02 2.10
CA LYS A 64 -11.68 5.21 1.85
C LYS A 64 -10.88 6.40 1.30
N ASN A 65 -9.54 6.33 1.32
CA ASN A 65 -8.74 7.31 0.60
C ASN A 65 -9.06 7.21 -0.91
N PRO A 66 -9.42 8.32 -1.60
CA PRO A 66 -9.81 8.28 -3.01
C PRO A 66 -8.79 7.64 -3.96
N ASP A 67 -7.48 7.82 -3.69
CA ASP A 67 -6.40 7.24 -4.48
C ASP A 67 -6.32 5.72 -4.29
N ASN A 68 -6.43 5.26 -3.04
CA ASN A 68 -6.46 3.83 -2.76
C ASN A 68 -7.73 3.19 -3.33
N ALA A 69 -8.87 3.87 -3.18
CA ALA A 69 -10.16 3.43 -3.69
C ALA A 69 -10.15 3.25 -5.22
N SER A 70 -9.52 4.16 -5.97
CA SER A 70 -9.43 4.04 -7.43
C SER A 70 -8.59 2.82 -7.84
N ILE A 71 -7.48 2.56 -7.15
CA ILE A 71 -6.64 1.36 -7.39
C ILE A 71 -7.40 0.07 -7.06
N ILE A 72 -8.08 0.01 -5.91
CA ILE A 72 -8.86 -1.17 -5.50
C ILE A 72 -9.98 -1.46 -6.50
N ARG A 73 -10.71 -0.43 -6.95
CA ARG A 73 -11.74 -0.57 -7.99
C ARG A 73 -11.16 -1.11 -9.28
N ASP A 74 -9.98 -0.64 -9.68
CA ASP A 74 -9.30 -1.12 -10.88
C ASP A 74 -8.84 -2.59 -10.74
N GLU A 75 -8.38 -3.03 -9.55
CA GLU A 75 -8.14 -4.45 -9.26
C GLU A 75 -9.41 -5.31 -9.37
N ILE A 76 -10.51 -4.88 -8.75
CA ILE A 76 -11.82 -5.56 -8.80
C ILE A 76 -12.34 -5.65 -10.23
N ARG A 77 -12.28 -4.55 -10.98
CA ARG A 77 -12.71 -4.46 -12.37
C ARG A 77 -11.89 -5.40 -13.26
N ARG A 78 -10.57 -5.46 -13.09
CA ARG A 78 -9.71 -6.43 -13.80
C ARG A 78 -10.03 -7.88 -13.46
N ALA A 79 -10.63 -8.17 -12.31
CA ALA A 79 -11.00 -9.52 -11.90
C ALA A 79 -12.35 -9.97 -12.47
N HIS A 80 -13.17 -9.04 -12.97
CA HIS A 80 -14.41 -9.39 -13.67
C HIS A 80 -14.13 -10.29 -14.87
N GLY A 81 -14.92 -11.35 -15.02
CA GLY A 81 -14.80 -12.33 -16.10
C GLY A 81 -13.61 -13.28 -15.98
N LYS A 82 -12.84 -13.26 -14.88
CA LYS A 82 -11.65 -14.11 -14.73
C LYS A 82 -11.84 -15.33 -13.84
N TYR A 83 -12.71 -15.25 -12.85
CA TYR A 83 -12.79 -16.23 -11.77
C TYR A 83 -14.18 -16.86 -11.65
N GLY A 84 -14.22 -18.10 -11.16
CA GLY A 84 -15.44 -18.81 -10.78
C GLY A 84 -15.91 -18.47 -9.37
N ARG A 85 -17.02 -19.09 -8.95
CA ARG A 85 -17.55 -18.98 -7.58
C ARG A 85 -16.63 -19.60 -6.55
N GLN A 86 -16.98 -19.47 -5.26
CA GLN A 86 -16.22 -20.09 -4.19
C GLN A 86 -16.12 -21.61 -4.42
N GLY A 87 -14.89 -22.13 -4.50
CA GLY A 87 -14.63 -23.54 -4.78
C GLY A 87 -14.72 -23.97 -6.25
N GLU A 88 -15.11 -23.07 -7.17
CA GLU A 88 -15.20 -23.34 -8.61
C GLU A 88 -14.00 -22.78 -9.39
N GLU A 89 -13.72 -23.38 -10.55
CA GLU A 89 -12.71 -22.89 -11.49
C GLU A 89 -13.27 -21.79 -12.42
N PRO A 90 -12.44 -20.84 -12.90
CA PRO A 90 -11.04 -20.65 -12.51
C PRO A 90 -10.92 -20.10 -11.08
N LYS A 91 -10.01 -20.67 -10.29
CA LYS A 91 -9.72 -20.20 -8.92
C LYS A 91 -9.11 -18.80 -8.89
N VAL A 92 -9.31 -18.09 -7.77
CA VAL A 92 -8.65 -16.81 -7.49
C VAL A 92 -7.23 -17.08 -6.99
N PRO A 93 -6.16 -16.64 -7.66
CA PRO A 93 -4.80 -16.79 -7.12
C PRO A 93 -4.64 -16.12 -5.75
N GLU A 94 -3.79 -16.67 -4.87
CA GLU A 94 -3.48 -16.13 -3.54
C GLU A 94 -3.12 -14.64 -3.53
N MET A 95 -2.51 -14.13 -4.60
CA MET A 95 -2.04 -12.75 -4.74
C MET A 95 -2.70 -12.06 -5.94
N ALA A 96 -3.98 -12.35 -6.21
CA ALA A 96 -4.72 -11.73 -7.31
C ALA A 96 -5.01 -10.23 -7.11
N PHE A 97 -5.03 -9.79 -5.85
CA PHE A 97 -5.33 -8.41 -5.43
C PHE A 97 -4.17 -7.83 -4.60
N PRO A 98 -2.97 -7.76 -5.20
CA PRO A 98 -1.74 -7.47 -4.47
C PRO A 98 -1.77 -6.12 -3.76
N TYR A 99 -2.37 -5.08 -4.34
CA TYR A 99 -2.45 -3.77 -3.71
C TYR A 99 -3.45 -3.75 -2.56
N THR A 100 -4.66 -4.26 -2.79
CA THR A 100 -5.69 -4.34 -1.75
C THR A 100 -5.20 -5.16 -0.55
N GLN A 101 -4.55 -6.30 -0.80
CA GLN A 101 -3.96 -7.14 0.25
C GLN A 101 -2.82 -6.45 0.98
N LEU A 102 -2.06 -5.60 0.28
CA LEU A 102 -1.01 -4.78 0.90
C LEU A 102 -1.58 -3.85 1.95
N LEU A 103 -2.67 -3.15 1.61
CA LEU A 103 -3.38 -2.26 2.53
C LEU A 103 -3.97 -3.03 3.71
N LEU A 104 -4.52 -4.22 3.47
CA LEU A 104 -5.01 -5.09 4.54
C LEU A 104 -3.88 -5.52 5.47
N THR A 105 -2.76 -5.96 4.91
CA THR A 105 -1.57 -6.33 5.69
C THR A 105 -1.09 -5.14 6.50
N GLN A 106 -0.98 -3.96 5.89
CA GLN A 106 -0.58 -2.74 6.60
C GLN A 106 -1.50 -2.44 7.79
N ALA A 107 -2.82 -2.54 7.62
CA ALA A 107 -3.77 -2.26 8.69
C ALA A 107 -3.69 -3.24 9.87
N PHE A 108 -3.46 -4.53 9.57
CA PHE A 108 -3.40 -5.59 10.58
C PHE A 108 -2.03 -5.70 11.24
N PHE A 109 -0.95 -5.47 10.48
CA PHE A 109 0.42 -5.66 10.96
C PHE A 109 1.07 -4.38 11.51
N LEU A 110 0.43 -3.22 11.36
CA LEU A 110 0.84 -1.96 11.99
C LEU A 110 -0.28 -1.41 12.85
N ASP A 111 0.01 -1.26 14.13
CA ASP A 111 -0.80 -0.51 15.08
C ASP A 111 -0.01 0.72 15.55
N VAL A 112 -0.18 1.82 14.82
CA VAL A 112 0.39 3.12 15.21
C VAL A 112 -0.54 3.89 16.14
N ASP A 113 -1.74 3.35 16.41
CA ASP A 113 -2.78 4.04 17.17
C ASP A 113 -2.73 3.71 18.66
N ASP A 114 -2.05 2.62 19.04
CA ASP A 114 -1.95 2.20 20.44
C ASP A 114 -1.24 3.27 21.30
N PRO A 115 -1.94 3.90 22.25
CA PRO A 115 -1.36 4.93 23.11
C PRO A 115 -0.32 4.38 24.09
N ARG A 116 -0.22 3.06 24.24
CA ARG A 116 0.74 2.39 25.15
C ARG A 116 2.07 2.06 24.48
N GLY A 117 2.16 2.31 23.19
CA GLY A 117 3.33 2.03 22.39
C GLY A 117 2.92 1.40 21.09
N HIS A 118 3.45 1.95 20.00
CA HIS A 118 3.22 1.43 18.68
C HIS A 118 3.58 -0.06 18.62
N TYR A 119 2.76 -0.82 17.89
CA TYR A 119 2.99 -2.23 17.63
C TYR A 119 3.14 -2.45 16.13
N ALA A 120 4.11 -3.26 15.77
CA ALA A 120 4.12 -3.93 14.50
C ALA A 120 4.17 -5.43 14.80
N SER A 121 3.48 -6.25 14.03
CA SER A 121 3.69 -7.68 14.09
C SER A 121 4.75 -8.06 13.06
N GLY A 122 5.70 -8.89 13.47
CA GLY A 122 6.86 -9.25 12.64
C GLY A 122 6.54 -10.21 11.49
N GLY A 123 5.28 -10.39 11.11
CA GLY A 123 4.94 -11.22 9.96
C GLY A 123 4.88 -10.38 8.69
N GLY A 124 5.73 -10.68 7.71
CA GLY A 124 5.54 -10.13 6.37
C GLY A 124 4.25 -10.66 5.72
N MET A 125 3.71 -9.91 4.76
CA MET A 125 2.54 -10.28 3.94
C MET A 125 2.63 -11.74 3.43
N GLU A 126 3.80 -12.17 2.97
CA GLU A 126 4.02 -13.48 2.34
C GLU A 126 3.81 -14.67 3.28
N TYR A 127 3.91 -14.45 4.60
CA TYR A 127 3.75 -15.50 5.60
C TYR A 127 2.32 -15.59 6.13
N SER A 128 1.51 -14.60 5.80
CA SER A 128 0.19 -14.40 6.36
C SER A 128 -0.91 -14.47 5.32
N VAL A 129 -0.59 -14.42 4.03
CA VAL A 129 -1.57 -14.64 2.97
C VAL A 129 -2.08 -16.09 3.02
N LEU A 130 -3.40 -16.22 2.98
CA LEU A 130 -4.13 -17.47 2.91
C LEU A 130 -4.77 -17.62 1.52
N ASP A 131 -5.01 -18.85 1.07
CA ASP A 131 -5.74 -19.13 -0.19
C ASP A 131 -7.17 -18.59 -0.08
N PRO A 132 -7.59 -17.63 -0.93
CA PRO A 132 -8.95 -17.13 -0.94
C PRO A 132 -9.99 -18.18 -1.37
N ASN A 133 -9.56 -19.34 -1.90
CA ASN A 133 -10.44 -20.38 -2.39
C ASN A 133 -10.87 -21.40 -1.33
N VAL A 134 -10.21 -21.47 -0.18
CA VAL A 134 -10.67 -22.36 0.89
C VAL A 134 -11.81 -21.71 1.68
N GLY A 135 -12.53 -22.50 2.48
CA GLY A 135 -13.59 -21.93 3.32
C GLY A 135 -13.00 -21.11 4.49
N CYS A 136 -13.80 -20.20 5.05
CA CYS A 136 -13.37 -19.26 6.07
C CYS A 136 -12.74 -19.87 7.34
N PHE A 137 -13.12 -21.09 7.75
CA PHE A 137 -12.55 -21.76 8.94
C PHE A 137 -11.64 -22.97 8.61
N TRP A 138 -11.28 -23.16 7.34
CA TRP A 138 -10.59 -24.40 6.92
C TRP A 138 -9.11 -24.44 7.26
N TYR A 139 -8.51 -23.28 7.54
CA TYR A 139 -7.07 -23.24 7.63
C TYR A 139 -6.49 -24.01 8.80
N TRP A 140 -7.20 -24.16 9.94
CA TRP A 140 -6.85 -25.05 11.06
C TRP A 140 -7.80 -24.89 12.26
N ASP A 141 -7.67 -25.76 13.28
CA ASP A 141 -8.15 -25.60 14.67
C ASP A 141 -7.61 -24.36 15.41
N THR A 142 -6.88 -23.45 14.75
CA THR A 142 -6.22 -22.31 15.42
C THR A 142 -6.98 -20.98 15.27
N SER A 143 -8.22 -21.05 14.76
CA SER A 143 -9.30 -20.04 14.66
C SER A 143 -9.69 -19.29 15.92
N ASP A 144 -8.91 -19.40 16.98
CA ASP A 144 -9.41 -19.26 18.35
C ASP A 144 -9.88 -17.84 18.70
N GLU A 145 -9.44 -16.82 17.96
CA GLU A 145 -9.76 -15.42 18.27
C GLU A 145 -10.80 -14.78 17.33
N GLY A 146 -11.24 -15.52 16.30
CA GLY A 146 -12.28 -15.10 15.36
C GLY A 146 -11.78 -14.67 13.97
N ILE A 147 -12.72 -14.17 13.17
CA ILE A 147 -12.52 -13.73 11.79
C ILE A 147 -13.13 -12.34 11.60
N THR A 148 -12.41 -11.42 10.96
CA THR A 148 -13.00 -10.18 10.40
C THR A 148 -13.20 -10.35 8.91
N ILE A 149 -14.39 -10.06 8.41
CA ILE A 149 -14.75 -10.12 6.99
C ILE A 149 -15.04 -8.70 6.52
N PHE A 150 -14.52 -8.33 5.35
CA PHE A 150 -14.72 -7.01 4.75
C PHE A 150 -15.36 -7.13 3.38
N ASP A 151 -16.45 -6.41 3.12
CA ASP A 151 -16.97 -6.18 1.78
C ASP A 151 -16.40 -4.88 1.23
N ILE A 152 -15.55 -5.01 0.21
CA ILE A 152 -14.86 -3.92 -0.45
C ILE A 152 -15.34 -3.72 -1.89
N THR A 153 -16.55 -4.20 -2.22
CA THR A 153 -17.17 -3.99 -3.54
C THR A 153 -17.18 -2.51 -3.92
N ASP A 154 -17.48 -1.64 -2.95
CA ASP A 154 -17.25 -0.20 -3.04
C ASP A 154 -16.32 0.26 -1.92
N PRO A 155 -15.03 0.54 -2.21
CA PRO A 155 -14.06 0.89 -1.17
C PRO A 155 -14.34 2.22 -0.47
N LEU A 156 -15.17 3.10 -1.05
CA LEU A 156 -15.62 4.33 -0.37
C LEU A 156 -16.79 4.09 0.59
N ASN A 157 -17.52 2.98 0.42
CA ASN A 157 -18.62 2.55 1.28
C ASN A 157 -18.46 1.07 1.70
N PRO A 158 -17.34 0.74 2.37
CA PRO A 158 -17.05 -0.64 2.73
C PRO A 158 -18.02 -1.11 3.82
N ALA A 159 -18.12 -2.43 3.98
CA ALA A 159 -18.72 -3.03 5.17
C ALA A 159 -17.77 -4.01 5.84
N TYR A 160 -18.02 -4.26 7.12
CA TYR A 160 -17.29 -5.26 7.87
C TYR A 160 -18.23 -6.13 8.70
N GLY A 161 -17.70 -7.23 9.21
CA GLY A 161 -18.26 -7.86 10.38
C GLY A 161 -17.37 -8.97 10.91
N HIS A 162 -17.66 -9.41 12.12
CA HIS A 162 -16.87 -10.39 12.84
C HIS A 162 -17.61 -11.72 12.94
N ALA A 163 -16.91 -12.83 12.74
CA ALA A 163 -17.45 -14.18 12.85
C ALA A 163 -16.62 -15.02 13.82
N PHE A 164 -17.29 -15.93 14.53
CA PHE A 164 -16.70 -16.91 15.44
C PHE A 164 -17.12 -18.32 14.98
N ASP A 165 -16.32 -19.34 15.28
CA ASP A 165 -16.58 -20.71 14.78
C ASP A 165 -17.88 -21.31 15.34
N ASP A 166 -18.31 -20.85 16.51
CA ASP A 166 -19.55 -21.28 17.18
C ASP A 166 -20.80 -20.48 16.75
N SER A 167 -20.65 -19.50 15.85
CA SER A 167 -21.75 -18.62 15.43
C SER A 167 -21.97 -18.64 13.92
N PRO A 168 -23.18 -18.96 13.43
CA PRO A 168 -23.50 -18.90 12.01
C PRO A 168 -23.80 -17.47 11.53
N PHE A 169 -23.50 -16.46 12.35
CA PHE A 169 -23.83 -15.06 12.10
C PHE A 169 -22.57 -14.21 12.08
N VAL A 170 -22.68 -13.12 11.35
CA VAL A 170 -21.70 -12.04 11.34
C VAL A 170 -22.20 -10.93 12.26
N HIS A 171 -21.30 -10.44 13.10
CA HIS A 171 -21.60 -9.50 14.17
C HIS A 171 -20.85 -8.18 13.99
N ASP A 172 -21.35 -7.13 14.64
CA ASP A 172 -20.65 -5.84 14.70
C ASP A 172 -19.49 -5.85 15.70
N ALA A 173 -18.74 -4.73 15.76
CA ALA A 173 -17.62 -4.57 16.67
C ALA A 173 -18.03 -4.65 18.16
N GLU A 174 -19.22 -4.17 18.52
CA GLU A 174 -19.69 -4.16 19.90
C GLU A 174 -19.95 -5.57 20.41
N TYR A 175 -20.63 -6.39 19.61
CA TYR A 175 -20.83 -7.79 19.91
C TYR A 175 -19.50 -8.54 19.96
N TYR A 176 -18.57 -8.29 19.02
CA TYR A 176 -17.25 -8.92 19.05
C TYR A 176 -16.53 -8.66 20.39
N VAL A 177 -16.52 -7.41 20.86
CA VAL A 177 -15.91 -7.03 22.15
C VAL A 177 -16.58 -7.74 23.31
N ARG A 178 -17.92 -7.77 23.35
CA ARG A 178 -18.68 -8.44 24.41
C ARG A 178 -18.43 -9.95 24.42
N ALA A 179 -18.36 -10.58 23.25
CA ALA A 179 -18.05 -11.99 23.12
C ALA A 179 -16.62 -12.28 23.59
N TYR A 180 -15.67 -11.41 23.27
CA TYR A 180 -14.26 -11.57 23.60
C TYR A 180 -13.95 -11.37 25.09
N TYR A 181 -14.43 -10.26 25.66
CA TYR A 181 -14.10 -9.86 27.04
C TYR A 181 -15.16 -10.27 28.07
N GLY A 182 -16.34 -10.72 27.63
CA GLY A 182 -17.50 -10.94 28.49
C GLY A 182 -18.15 -9.63 28.96
N GLU A 183 -19.02 -9.71 29.98
CA GLU A 183 -19.67 -8.52 30.58
C GLU A 183 -18.68 -7.60 31.31
N ASN A 184 -17.50 -8.11 31.67
CA ASN A 184 -16.45 -7.36 32.34
C ASN A 184 -15.28 -7.16 31.37
N CYS A 185 -15.35 -6.12 30.53
CA CYS A 185 -14.21 -5.61 29.76
C CYS A 185 -13.00 -5.50 30.70
N GLY A 186 -12.03 -6.41 30.57
CA GLY A 186 -11.01 -6.71 31.58
C GLY A 186 -10.46 -5.45 32.24
N GLY A 187 -10.40 -5.45 33.58
CA GLY A 187 -10.38 -4.29 34.51
C GLY A 187 -9.26 -3.25 34.41
N ASP A 188 -8.64 -3.09 33.25
CA ASP A 188 -7.78 -1.98 32.90
C ASP A 188 -8.58 -0.90 32.14
N ARG A 189 -8.82 0.22 32.82
CA ARG A 189 -9.53 1.40 32.31
C ARG A 189 -8.97 1.90 30.97
N MET A 190 -7.67 1.76 30.72
CA MET A 190 -7.08 2.21 29.47
C MET A 190 -7.51 1.31 28.29
N THR A 191 -7.80 0.04 28.54
CA THR A 191 -8.29 -0.89 27.50
C THR A 191 -9.74 -0.55 27.16
N GLU A 192 -10.54 -0.25 28.16
CA GLU A 192 -11.94 0.17 27.99
C GLU A 192 -12.05 1.47 27.17
N ILE A 193 -11.23 2.48 27.50
CA ILE A 193 -11.19 3.74 26.74
C ILE A 193 -10.81 3.49 25.27
N ASP A 194 -9.78 2.68 25.03
CA ASP A 194 -9.31 2.41 23.67
C ASP A 194 -10.34 1.61 22.84
N VAL A 195 -10.95 0.60 23.46
CA VAL A 195 -12.07 -0.16 22.86
C VAL A 195 -13.22 0.79 22.51
N GLN A 196 -13.60 1.67 23.44
CA GLN A 196 -14.68 2.62 23.21
C GLN A 196 -14.36 3.58 22.06
N CYS A 197 -13.12 4.07 21.96
CA CYS A 197 -12.66 4.89 20.83
C CYS A 197 -12.84 4.18 19.49
N HIS A 198 -12.53 2.88 19.41
CA HIS A 198 -12.75 2.11 18.17
C HIS A 198 -14.23 1.87 17.88
N LEU A 199 -15.04 1.53 18.90
CA LEU A 199 -16.48 1.34 18.77
C LEU A 199 -17.17 2.63 18.28
N ASP A 200 -16.76 3.78 18.80
CA ASP A 200 -17.33 5.07 18.41
C ASP A 200 -17.10 5.42 16.94
N VAL A 201 -16.00 4.95 16.34
CA VAL A 201 -15.76 5.12 14.91
C VAL A 201 -16.53 4.06 14.11
N LEU A 202 -16.45 2.79 14.52
CA LEU A 202 -17.02 1.67 13.77
C LEU A 202 -18.56 1.56 13.86
N LYS A 203 -19.22 2.20 14.83
CA LYS A 203 -20.69 2.23 14.95
C LYS A 203 -21.38 2.93 13.78
N HIS A 204 -20.66 3.80 13.07
CA HIS A 204 -21.17 4.53 11.91
C HIS A 204 -20.88 3.82 10.58
N GLU A 205 -20.19 2.69 10.64
CA GLU A 205 -19.80 1.92 9.47
C GLU A 205 -20.83 0.82 9.18
N ARG A 206 -20.95 0.46 7.90
CA ARG A 206 -21.92 -0.56 7.46
C ARG A 206 -21.49 -1.94 7.97
N VAL A 207 -22.40 -2.62 8.65
CA VAL A 207 -22.20 -4.02 9.08
C VAL A 207 -22.66 -4.97 7.96
N LEU A 208 -21.86 -6.00 7.70
CA LEU A 208 -22.14 -7.05 6.74
C LEU A 208 -23.36 -7.86 7.14
N SER A 209 -24.27 -8.09 6.19
CA SER A 209 -25.38 -9.02 6.43
C SER A 209 -24.90 -10.46 6.36
N SER A 210 -25.48 -11.32 7.21
CA SER A 210 -25.18 -12.76 7.17
C SER A 210 -25.59 -13.39 5.84
N GLU A 211 -26.57 -12.82 5.13
CA GLU A 211 -26.95 -13.23 3.77
C GLU A 211 -25.79 -13.05 2.79
N VAL A 212 -25.10 -11.90 2.80
CA VAL A 212 -23.94 -11.66 1.93
C VAL A 212 -22.84 -12.69 2.19
N VAL A 213 -22.52 -12.96 3.46
CA VAL A 213 -21.47 -13.93 3.80
C VAL A 213 -21.89 -15.37 3.47
N ALA A 214 -23.18 -15.71 3.61
CA ALA A 214 -23.73 -16.99 3.18
C ALA A 214 -23.68 -17.19 1.65
N THR A 215 -23.67 -16.12 0.84
CA THR A 215 -23.44 -16.27 -0.61
C THR A 215 -22.01 -16.73 -0.94
N VAL A 216 -21.03 -16.39 -0.09
CA VAL A 216 -19.63 -16.78 -0.28
C VAL A 216 -19.36 -18.15 0.33
N TRP A 217 -19.84 -18.41 1.55
CA TRP A 217 -19.63 -19.65 2.29
C TRP A 217 -20.96 -20.25 2.79
N PRO A 218 -21.80 -20.80 1.89
CA PRO A 218 -23.15 -21.25 2.23
C PRO A 218 -23.18 -22.39 3.24
N ASP A 219 -22.16 -23.25 3.27
CA ASP A 219 -22.16 -24.41 4.18
C ASP A 219 -21.90 -24.02 5.64
N ARG A 220 -21.43 -22.79 5.90
CA ARG A 220 -21.16 -22.29 7.25
C ARG A 220 -22.20 -21.30 7.74
N PHE A 221 -22.65 -20.38 6.89
CA PHE A 221 -23.57 -19.31 7.29
C PHE A 221 -25.02 -19.58 6.86
N ARG A 222 -25.36 -20.83 6.54
CA ARG A 222 -26.74 -21.21 6.24
C ARG A 222 -27.62 -20.95 7.46
N THR A 223 -28.47 -19.94 7.37
CA THR A 223 -29.53 -19.72 8.35
C THR A 223 -30.50 -20.89 8.25
N TRP A 224 -30.76 -21.54 9.39
CA TRP A 224 -31.66 -22.70 9.45
C TRP A 224 -33.06 -22.38 8.87
N GLU A 225 -33.46 -21.11 8.92
CA GLU A 225 -34.74 -20.57 8.43
C GLU A 225 -34.87 -20.54 6.90
N SER A 226 -33.77 -20.54 6.14
CA SER A 226 -33.83 -20.53 4.66
C SER A 226 -34.37 -21.83 4.04
N THR A 227 -34.67 -22.85 4.84
CA THR A 227 -35.36 -24.05 4.38
C THR A 227 -36.89 -23.91 4.33
N ALA A 228 -37.46 -22.87 4.95
CA ALA A 228 -38.92 -22.76 5.13
C ALA A 228 -39.65 -21.88 4.09
N THR A 229 -38.96 -20.99 3.35
CA THR A 229 -39.66 -20.08 2.44
C THR A 229 -38.88 -19.90 1.14
N LYS A 230 -39.22 -20.73 0.14
CA LYS A 230 -38.97 -20.43 -1.27
C LYS A 230 -39.89 -19.27 -1.69
N GLU A 231 -39.65 -18.08 -1.18
CA GLU A 231 -40.32 -16.89 -1.69
C GLU A 231 -39.42 -16.18 -2.69
N SER A 232 -40.01 -15.98 -3.87
CA SER A 232 -39.52 -15.21 -5.00
C SER A 232 -39.12 -13.79 -4.56
N ARG A 233 -37.90 -13.61 -4.06
CA ARG A 233 -37.32 -12.27 -3.90
C ARG A 233 -37.03 -11.73 -5.30
N ASN A 234 -37.78 -10.68 -5.64
CA ASN A 234 -37.41 -9.74 -6.69
C ASN A 234 -36.09 -9.10 -6.28
N ASP A 235 -34.97 -9.69 -6.72
CA ASP A 235 -33.71 -8.97 -6.79
C ASP A 235 -33.99 -7.70 -7.59
N GLU A 236 -34.00 -6.53 -6.95
CA GLU A 236 -33.87 -5.29 -7.69
C GLU A 236 -32.62 -5.44 -8.55
N PRO A 237 -32.71 -5.26 -9.88
CA PRO A 237 -31.55 -5.31 -10.72
C PRO A 237 -30.62 -4.20 -10.27
N PHE A 238 -29.57 -4.58 -9.53
CA PHE A 238 -28.41 -3.73 -9.37
C PHE A 238 -27.83 -3.56 -10.77
N THR A 239 -28.30 -2.51 -11.42
CA THR A 239 -27.83 -2.10 -12.72
C THR A 239 -26.44 -1.56 -12.43
N MET A 240 -25.42 -2.38 -12.64
CA MET A 240 -24.09 -1.84 -12.87
C MET A 240 -24.24 -1.11 -14.19
N THR A 241 -24.59 0.18 -14.10
CA THR A 241 -25.01 1.01 -15.23
C THR A 241 -23.79 1.26 -16.13
N LEU A 242 -23.36 0.23 -16.85
CA LEU A 242 -22.68 0.38 -18.13
C LEU A 242 -23.76 0.76 -19.14
N LEU A 243 -24.34 1.97 -19.00
CA LEU A 243 -25.17 2.53 -20.05
C LEU A 243 -24.24 2.77 -21.25
N PRO A 244 -24.50 2.20 -22.44
CA PRO A 244 -24.00 2.79 -23.65
C PRO A 244 -24.71 4.14 -23.77
N GLN A 245 -24.01 5.23 -23.45
CA GLN A 245 -24.54 6.57 -23.67
C GLN A 245 -24.78 6.74 -25.18
N LEU A 246 -26.03 6.71 -25.59
CA LEU A 246 -26.45 7.24 -26.88
C LEU A 246 -26.09 8.74 -26.91
N PRO A 247 -25.43 9.25 -27.96
CA PRO A 247 -25.08 10.67 -28.02
C PRO A 247 -26.37 11.50 -28.01
N SER A 248 -26.55 12.31 -26.97
CA SER A 248 -27.76 13.12 -26.80
C SER A 248 -27.75 14.27 -27.81
N LEU A 249 -28.95 14.77 -28.13
CA LEU A 249 -29.17 15.98 -28.94
C LEU A 249 -28.44 17.23 -28.39
N GLN A 250 -27.93 17.18 -27.16
CA GLN A 250 -27.14 18.25 -26.53
C GLN A 250 -25.80 18.48 -27.25
N ASN A 251 -25.20 17.45 -27.87
CA ASN A 251 -23.95 17.59 -28.62
C ASN A 251 -24.05 18.56 -29.81
N LEU A 252 -25.25 18.79 -30.36
CA LEU A 252 -25.49 19.78 -31.42
C LEU A 252 -25.68 21.20 -30.87
N VAL A 253 -26.21 21.35 -29.65
CA VAL A 253 -26.42 22.65 -28.99
C VAL A 253 -25.11 23.18 -28.41
N LEU A 254 -24.26 22.30 -27.89
CA LEU A 254 -22.96 22.65 -27.30
C LEU A 254 -22.00 23.33 -28.26
N ARG A 255 -22.02 22.96 -29.54
CA ARG A 255 -21.23 23.66 -30.57
C ARG A 255 -21.63 25.14 -30.66
N GLN A 256 -22.92 25.42 -30.55
CA GLN A 256 -23.46 26.77 -30.59
C GLN A 256 -23.18 27.54 -29.30
N VAL A 257 -23.19 26.85 -28.14
CA VAL A 257 -22.81 27.42 -26.84
C VAL A 257 -21.33 27.76 -26.80
N VAL A 258 -20.44 26.88 -27.27
CA VAL A 258 -18.99 27.16 -27.36
C VAL A 258 -18.67 28.28 -28.35
N GLU A 259 -19.46 28.42 -29.42
CA GLU A 259 -19.33 29.53 -30.37
C GLU A 259 -19.92 30.85 -29.83
N GLN A 260 -20.78 30.82 -28.79
CA GLN A 260 -21.47 32.00 -28.23
C GLN A 260 -21.03 32.37 -26.80
N SER A 261 -20.32 31.49 -26.08
CA SER A 261 -19.83 31.76 -24.73
C SER A 261 -18.67 32.75 -24.79
N THR A 262 -18.96 34.00 -24.42
CA THR A 262 -17.94 35.00 -24.07
C THR A 262 -17.28 34.64 -22.73
N ASP A 263 -16.07 35.15 -22.50
CA ASP A 263 -15.04 34.70 -21.53
C ASP A 263 -15.45 34.47 -20.04
N ASP A 264 -16.66 34.75 -19.57
CA ASP A 264 -16.96 34.84 -18.12
C ASP A 264 -17.82 33.71 -17.49
N ASP A 265 -18.48 32.79 -18.23
CA ASP A 265 -19.48 31.85 -17.65
C ASP A 265 -19.26 30.33 -17.97
N CYS A 266 -18.02 29.88 -18.22
CA CYS A 266 -17.78 28.50 -18.74
C CYS A 266 -17.73 27.36 -17.70
N ASP A 267 -17.74 27.65 -16.40
CA ASP A 267 -17.38 26.64 -15.37
C ASP A 267 -18.39 25.50 -15.20
N GLU A 268 -19.67 25.73 -15.50
CA GLU A 268 -20.73 24.72 -15.30
C GLU A 268 -20.76 23.63 -16.41
N TYR A 269 -20.11 23.86 -17.55
CA TYR A 269 -20.28 23.05 -18.76
C TYR A 269 -19.13 22.09 -19.08
N LEU A 270 -18.20 21.87 -18.13
CA LEU A 270 -17.00 21.05 -18.32
C LEU A 270 -17.29 19.65 -18.89
N GLY A 271 -18.28 18.94 -18.32
CA GLY A 271 -18.67 17.59 -18.76
C GLY A 271 -19.31 17.57 -20.15
N ASP A 272 -20.08 18.61 -20.46
CA ASP A 272 -20.79 18.75 -21.72
C ASP A 272 -19.83 19.14 -22.86
N ILE A 273 -18.90 20.06 -22.59
CA ILE A 273 -17.84 20.45 -23.53
C ILE A 273 -16.96 19.22 -23.82
N ALA A 274 -16.51 18.48 -22.81
CA ALA A 274 -15.68 17.29 -23.01
C ALA A 274 -16.36 16.22 -23.88
N ALA A 275 -17.68 16.01 -23.71
CA ALA A 275 -18.46 15.09 -24.53
C ALA A 275 -18.54 15.54 -26.00
N ALA A 276 -18.73 16.85 -26.24
CA ALA A 276 -18.81 17.43 -27.59
C ALA A 276 -17.45 17.40 -28.34
N LEU A 277 -16.33 17.39 -27.61
CA LEU A 277 -14.96 17.45 -28.16
C LEU A 277 -14.37 16.09 -28.57
N SER A 278 -15.14 15.02 -28.49
CA SER A 278 -14.73 13.65 -28.87
C SER A 278 -14.53 13.46 -30.39
N SER A 279 -14.86 14.45 -31.24
CA SER A 279 -14.60 14.41 -32.68
C SER A 279 -13.14 14.75 -33.04
N SER A 280 -12.54 14.00 -33.97
CA SER A 280 -11.10 13.90 -34.26
C SER A 280 -10.36 15.17 -34.74
N SER A 281 -11.00 16.33 -34.73
CA SER A 281 -10.34 17.62 -34.99
C SER A 281 -11.07 18.72 -34.24
N LEU A 282 -10.49 19.21 -33.14
CA LEU A 282 -11.00 20.40 -32.48
C LEU A 282 -10.80 21.62 -33.40
N PRO A 283 -11.85 22.39 -33.73
CA PRO A 283 -11.69 23.72 -34.30
C PRO A 283 -10.87 24.62 -33.36
N ASP A 284 -10.10 25.58 -33.89
CA ASP A 284 -9.28 26.51 -33.09
C ASP A 284 -10.04 27.18 -31.92
N PRO A 285 -11.31 27.62 -32.07
CA PRO A 285 -12.07 28.17 -30.95
C PRO A 285 -12.31 27.15 -29.83
N ALA A 286 -12.63 25.91 -30.21
CA ALA A 286 -12.89 24.82 -29.28
C ALA A 286 -11.62 24.41 -28.51
N HIS A 287 -10.47 24.45 -29.19
CA HIS A 287 -9.17 24.25 -28.57
C HIS A 287 -8.87 25.31 -27.50
N LYS A 288 -9.10 26.59 -27.81
CA LYS A 288 -8.90 27.69 -26.85
C LYS A 288 -9.81 27.58 -25.64
N ALA A 289 -11.09 27.26 -25.85
CA ALA A 289 -12.04 27.05 -24.77
C ALA A 289 -11.60 25.89 -23.86
N LEU A 290 -11.20 24.75 -24.44
CA LEU A 290 -10.70 23.61 -23.68
C LEU A 290 -9.45 23.97 -22.85
N VAL A 291 -8.49 24.69 -23.43
CA VAL A 291 -7.29 25.14 -22.71
C VAL A 291 -7.66 26.06 -21.54
N HIS A 292 -8.60 26.98 -21.74
CA HIS A 292 -9.06 27.90 -20.69
C HIS A 292 -9.68 27.12 -19.53
N VAL A 293 -10.60 26.20 -19.84
CA VAL A 293 -11.27 25.34 -18.88
C VAL A 293 -10.28 24.50 -18.07
N LEU A 294 -9.33 23.82 -18.74
CA LEU A 294 -8.34 22.99 -18.05
C LEU A 294 -7.36 23.83 -17.20
N ARG A 295 -7.10 25.09 -17.58
CA ARG A 295 -6.32 26.02 -16.75
C ARG A 295 -7.08 26.38 -15.48
N HIS A 296 -8.37 26.69 -15.58
CA HIS A 296 -9.21 26.98 -14.43
C HIS A 296 -9.31 25.76 -13.48
N GLU A 297 -9.44 24.55 -14.03
CA GLU A 297 -9.42 23.31 -13.25
C GLU A 297 -8.07 23.14 -12.51
N LEU A 298 -6.95 23.36 -13.19
CA LEU A 298 -5.61 23.29 -12.58
C LEU A 298 -5.46 24.28 -11.41
N GLU A 299 -5.96 25.50 -11.55
CA GLU A 299 -5.94 26.52 -10.50
C GLU A 299 -6.79 26.10 -9.30
N THR A 300 -7.99 25.57 -9.55
CA THR A 300 -8.93 25.11 -8.52
C THR A 300 -8.43 23.86 -7.79
N ASN A 301 -7.84 22.92 -8.53
CA ASN A 301 -7.38 21.62 -8.02
C ASN A 301 -5.89 21.62 -7.63
N THR A 302 -5.29 22.79 -7.38
CA THR A 302 -3.92 22.93 -6.86
C THR A 302 -2.81 22.31 -7.74
N GLY A 303 -3.06 22.22 -9.05
CA GLY A 303 -2.17 21.64 -10.04
C GLY A 303 -2.46 20.18 -10.39
N ILE A 304 -3.62 19.64 -9.99
CA ILE A 304 -4.10 18.32 -10.40
C ILE A 304 -4.98 18.49 -11.64
N LEU A 305 -4.65 17.77 -12.71
CA LEU A 305 -5.40 17.71 -13.95
C LEU A 305 -6.09 16.35 -14.05
N ASP A 306 -7.42 16.32 -13.91
CA ASP A 306 -8.20 15.09 -14.01
C ASP A 306 -8.78 14.94 -15.41
N LEU A 307 -8.14 14.10 -16.24
CA LEU A 307 -8.62 13.73 -17.57
C LEU A 307 -9.21 12.31 -17.58
N SER A 308 -9.61 11.78 -16.42
CA SER A 308 -10.13 10.42 -16.32
C SER A 308 -11.51 10.26 -16.97
N ALA A 309 -11.79 9.09 -17.53
CA ALA A 309 -13.11 8.71 -18.01
C ALA A 309 -14.01 8.29 -16.83
N PRO A 310 -15.33 8.58 -16.87
CA PRO A 310 -16.08 9.12 -18.01
C PRO A 310 -16.09 10.64 -18.07
N ARG A 311 -15.39 11.36 -17.19
CA ARG A 311 -15.42 12.83 -17.13
C ARG A 311 -14.86 13.44 -18.41
N CYS A 312 -13.85 12.81 -19.00
CA CYS A 312 -13.16 13.28 -20.17
C CYS A 312 -12.99 12.18 -21.23
N THR A 313 -13.53 12.41 -22.44
CA THR A 313 -13.42 11.47 -23.59
C THR A 313 -12.53 12.03 -24.70
N LEU A 314 -11.51 12.82 -24.34
CA LEU A 314 -10.59 13.40 -25.31
C LEU A 314 -9.76 12.32 -26.00
N SER A 315 -9.54 12.49 -27.30
CA SER A 315 -8.61 11.64 -28.04
C SER A 315 -7.15 11.96 -27.66
N SER A 316 -6.24 11.01 -27.89
CA SER A 316 -4.81 11.24 -27.66
C SER A 316 -4.26 12.47 -28.42
N ASP A 317 -4.77 12.73 -29.62
CA ASP A 317 -4.33 13.87 -30.44
C ASP A 317 -4.87 15.20 -29.90
N ALA A 318 -6.09 15.22 -29.37
CA ALA A 318 -6.65 16.38 -28.70
C ALA A 318 -5.83 16.74 -27.45
N ILE A 319 -5.48 15.74 -26.63
CA ILE A 319 -4.62 15.96 -25.46
C ILE A 319 -3.25 16.47 -25.90
N ARG A 320 -2.63 15.87 -26.93
CA ARG A 320 -1.33 16.32 -27.46
C ARG A 320 -1.38 17.77 -27.95
N ALA A 321 -2.49 18.19 -28.56
CA ALA A 321 -2.66 19.58 -29.00
C ALA A 321 -2.72 20.55 -27.82
N VAL A 322 -3.35 20.15 -26.71
CA VAL A 322 -3.61 20.99 -25.52
C VAL A 322 -2.41 21.09 -24.58
N ILE A 323 -1.65 20.01 -24.40
CA ILE A 323 -0.51 19.93 -23.48
C ILE A 323 0.43 21.15 -23.57
N PRO A 324 0.88 21.60 -24.76
CA PRO A 324 1.81 22.72 -24.86
C PRO A 324 1.24 24.07 -24.40
N SER A 325 -0.09 24.19 -24.33
CA SER A 325 -0.79 25.42 -23.93
C SER A 325 -1.01 25.52 -22.40
N LEU A 326 -0.72 24.44 -21.67
CA LEU A 326 -0.85 24.39 -20.21
C LEU A 326 0.44 24.85 -19.50
N PRO A 327 0.33 25.56 -18.36
CA PRO A 327 1.49 26.06 -17.63
C PRO A 327 2.29 24.92 -16.98
N SER A 328 3.51 24.69 -17.48
CA SER A 328 4.30 23.49 -17.12
C SER A 328 4.76 23.41 -15.66
N ASP A 329 4.82 24.55 -14.99
CA ASP A 329 5.23 24.73 -13.60
C ASP A 329 4.07 24.53 -12.60
N VAL A 330 2.82 24.64 -13.09
CA VAL A 330 1.62 24.47 -12.28
C VAL A 330 1.15 23.02 -12.26
N VAL A 331 1.29 22.28 -13.37
CA VAL A 331 0.84 20.89 -13.49
C VAL A 331 1.71 19.96 -12.64
N LYS A 332 1.12 19.43 -11.55
CA LYS A 332 1.79 18.53 -10.60
C LYS A 332 1.30 17.09 -10.70
N ALA A 333 0.04 16.87 -11.04
CA ALA A 333 -0.50 15.53 -11.20
C ALA A 333 -1.43 15.47 -12.40
N ILE A 334 -1.39 14.34 -13.12
CA ILE A 334 -2.29 14.07 -14.24
C ILE A 334 -2.91 12.70 -14.01
N ASP A 335 -4.24 12.63 -14.07
CA ASP A 335 -5.00 11.38 -14.09
C ASP A 335 -5.55 11.12 -15.50
N LEU A 336 -5.19 9.99 -16.10
CA LEU A 336 -5.69 9.54 -17.41
C LEU A 336 -6.51 8.25 -17.29
N SER A 337 -7.04 7.94 -16.10
CA SER A 337 -7.67 6.66 -15.84
C SER A 337 -8.92 6.43 -16.70
N GLY A 338 -9.19 5.20 -17.12
CA GLY A 338 -10.36 4.84 -17.94
C GLY A 338 -10.23 5.18 -19.43
N MET A 339 -9.17 5.88 -19.85
CA MET A 339 -8.96 6.27 -21.23
C MET A 339 -8.44 5.09 -22.08
N GLN A 340 -9.28 4.60 -22.99
CA GLN A 340 -8.98 3.43 -23.85
C GLN A 340 -8.29 3.78 -25.17
N THR A 341 -8.09 5.06 -25.46
CA THR A 341 -7.49 5.55 -26.72
C THR A 341 -6.10 6.14 -26.53
N LEU A 342 -5.44 5.84 -25.41
CA LEU A 342 -4.11 6.36 -25.11
C LEU A 342 -3.05 5.68 -25.99
N ASN A 343 -1.98 6.41 -26.27
CA ASN A 343 -0.78 5.89 -26.92
C ASN A 343 0.40 6.13 -25.97
N ILE A 344 1.32 5.17 -25.87
CA ILE A 344 2.56 5.32 -25.08
C ILE A 344 3.36 6.58 -25.46
N GLN A 345 3.28 7.03 -26.72
CA GLN A 345 3.91 8.28 -27.16
C GLN A 345 3.32 9.51 -26.46
N LEU A 346 2.01 9.52 -26.18
CA LEU A 346 1.39 10.60 -25.41
C LEU A 346 1.96 10.69 -24.00
N ILE A 347 2.25 9.55 -23.35
CA ILE A 347 2.90 9.53 -22.03
C ILE A 347 4.29 10.17 -22.11
N ILE A 348 5.06 9.87 -23.16
CA ILE A 348 6.36 10.50 -23.39
C ILE A 348 6.20 12.01 -23.59
N ASP A 349 5.21 12.44 -24.36
CA ASP A 349 4.95 13.84 -24.66
C ASP A 349 4.56 14.61 -23.38
N ILE A 350 3.69 14.03 -22.54
CA ILE A 350 3.30 14.54 -21.22
C ILE A 350 4.52 14.73 -20.32
N LEU A 351 5.34 13.69 -20.17
CA LEU A 351 6.52 13.73 -19.28
C LEU A 351 7.57 14.74 -19.75
N LYS A 352 7.66 15.00 -21.05
CA LYS A 352 8.54 16.04 -21.61
C LYS A 352 7.98 17.44 -21.43
N ALA A 353 6.67 17.61 -21.59
CA ALA A 353 6.01 18.89 -21.46
C ALA A 353 5.95 19.37 -20.00
N PHE A 354 5.83 18.44 -19.05
CA PHE A 354 5.68 18.73 -17.62
C PHE A 354 6.87 18.20 -16.83
N PRO A 355 8.03 18.88 -16.86
CA PRO A 355 9.23 18.44 -16.14
C PRO A 355 9.08 18.48 -14.61
N TYR A 356 8.04 19.13 -14.08
CA TYR A 356 7.71 19.17 -12.66
C TYR A 356 6.56 18.24 -12.28
N LEU A 357 6.11 17.37 -13.20
CA LEU A 357 5.06 16.41 -12.92
C LEU A 357 5.51 15.46 -11.79
N ILE A 358 4.71 15.42 -10.73
CA ILE A 358 4.92 14.63 -9.52
C ILE A 358 4.18 13.30 -9.62
N ARG A 359 2.98 13.29 -10.23
CA ARG A 359 2.18 12.07 -10.33
C ARG A 359 1.56 11.88 -11.70
N LEU A 360 1.53 10.62 -12.12
CA LEU A 360 0.80 10.16 -13.30
C LEU A 360 -0.01 8.91 -12.95
N THR A 361 -1.33 8.97 -13.14
CA THR A 361 -2.25 7.84 -12.91
C THR A 361 -2.74 7.28 -14.26
N LEU A 362 -2.59 5.96 -14.44
CA LEU A 362 -2.89 5.22 -15.67
C LEU A 362 -3.69 3.94 -15.35
N LEU A 363 -4.76 4.05 -14.58
CA LEU A 363 -5.64 2.92 -14.24
C LEU A 363 -6.67 2.70 -15.34
N ASP A 364 -7.07 1.46 -15.61
CA ASP A 364 -8.02 1.15 -16.69
C ASP A 364 -7.72 1.84 -18.04
N THR A 365 -6.48 1.73 -18.53
CA THR A 365 -6.12 2.25 -19.85
C THR A 365 -5.78 1.11 -20.79
N ASN A 366 -5.70 1.41 -22.09
CA ASN A 366 -5.23 0.46 -23.10
C ASN A 366 -3.69 0.32 -23.13
N ILE A 367 -2.97 1.07 -22.29
CA ILE A 367 -1.51 0.94 -22.17
C ILE A 367 -1.19 -0.35 -21.42
N SER A 368 -0.45 -1.24 -22.08
CA SER A 368 -0.10 -2.53 -21.50
C SER A 368 0.99 -2.43 -20.43
N SER A 369 1.05 -3.45 -19.56
CA SER A 369 2.14 -3.59 -18.60
C SER A 369 3.50 -3.67 -19.29
N GLU A 370 3.57 -4.38 -20.41
CA GLU A 370 4.77 -4.54 -21.22
C GLU A 370 5.28 -3.20 -21.77
N GLU A 371 4.39 -2.33 -22.26
CA GLU A 371 4.75 -1.00 -22.77
C GLU A 371 5.29 -0.08 -21.68
N ILE A 372 4.64 -0.02 -20.51
CA ILE A 372 5.13 0.79 -19.38
C ILE A 372 6.48 0.27 -18.88
N MET A 373 6.63 -1.05 -18.75
CA MET A 373 7.89 -1.67 -18.33
C MET A 373 9.01 -1.44 -19.36
N HIS A 374 8.70 -1.51 -20.65
CA HIS A 374 9.63 -1.16 -21.72
C HIS A 374 10.00 0.33 -21.69
N LEU A 375 9.05 1.22 -21.42
CA LEU A 375 9.32 2.66 -21.34
C LEU A 375 10.20 3.00 -20.13
N LEU A 376 9.93 2.41 -18.97
CA LEU A 376 10.72 2.58 -17.75
C LEU A 376 12.16 2.07 -17.93
N SER A 377 12.34 0.96 -18.67
CA SER A 377 13.68 0.39 -18.93
C SER A 377 14.46 1.13 -20.02
N SER A 378 13.79 1.55 -21.10
CA SER A 378 14.43 2.22 -22.24
C SER A 378 14.68 3.71 -22.01
N GLN A 379 13.80 4.40 -21.29
CA GLN A 379 13.87 5.85 -21.04
C GLN A 379 13.63 6.23 -19.56
N PRO A 380 14.38 5.67 -18.61
CA PRO A 380 14.16 5.88 -17.18
C PRO A 380 14.25 7.36 -16.77
N LYS A 381 15.05 8.16 -17.49
CA LYS A 381 15.23 9.59 -17.24
C LYS A 381 13.93 10.40 -17.34
N LEU A 382 12.94 9.94 -18.12
CA LEU A 382 11.63 10.62 -18.22
C LEU A 382 10.87 10.60 -16.90
N PHE A 383 11.13 9.60 -16.06
CA PHE A 383 10.43 9.39 -14.81
C PHE A 383 11.18 10.03 -13.64
N PHE A 384 12.39 10.59 -13.85
CA PHE A 384 13.26 11.15 -12.81
C PHE A 384 12.66 12.30 -11.98
N ARG A 385 11.46 12.75 -12.30
CA ARG A 385 10.74 13.81 -11.57
C ARG A 385 9.44 13.33 -10.95
N LEU A 386 8.92 12.18 -11.40
CA LEU A 386 7.71 11.59 -10.86
C LEU A 386 7.98 11.01 -9.47
N HIS A 387 7.14 11.33 -8.52
CA HIS A 387 7.07 10.60 -7.26
C HIS A 387 6.23 9.33 -7.40
N ASP A 388 5.08 9.45 -8.07
CA ASP A 388 4.08 8.40 -8.14
C ASP A 388 3.72 8.12 -9.61
N LEU A 389 3.96 6.88 -10.05
CA LEU A 389 3.43 6.35 -11.29
C LEU A 389 2.46 5.24 -10.93
N ILE A 390 1.16 5.50 -11.04
CA ILE A 390 0.14 4.52 -10.70
C ILE A 390 -0.24 3.79 -11.97
N HIS A 391 0.19 2.53 -12.08
CA HIS A 391 -0.11 1.67 -13.22
C HIS A 391 -0.17 0.21 -12.77
N PRO A 392 -1.07 -0.64 -13.32
CA PRO A 392 -1.20 -2.04 -12.92
C PRO A 392 0.10 -2.84 -12.93
N ALA A 393 1.02 -2.55 -13.88
CA ALA A 393 2.35 -3.17 -13.93
C ALA A 393 3.18 -3.02 -12.65
N LEU A 394 3.03 -1.88 -11.97
CA LEU A 394 3.75 -1.54 -10.75
C LEU A 394 2.99 -2.00 -9.49
N LEU A 395 1.76 -2.45 -9.66
CA LEU A 395 0.93 -2.94 -8.58
C LEU A 395 0.99 -4.46 -8.43
N THR A 396 1.73 -5.16 -9.30
CA THR A 396 1.87 -6.62 -9.18
C THR A 396 2.92 -7.03 -8.15
N ARG A 397 2.63 -8.12 -7.41
CA ARG A 397 3.63 -8.81 -6.59
C ARG A 397 3.96 -10.15 -7.24
N SER A 398 5.25 -10.48 -7.25
CA SER A 398 5.67 -11.85 -7.59
C SER A 398 5.32 -12.75 -6.41
N PRO A 399 4.59 -13.87 -6.61
CA PRO A 399 4.44 -14.85 -5.55
C PRO A 399 5.82 -15.34 -5.09
N PRO A 400 5.98 -15.71 -3.81
CA PRO A 400 7.22 -16.32 -3.34
C PRO A 400 7.55 -17.54 -4.20
N SER A 401 8.83 -17.73 -4.52
CA SER A 401 9.27 -18.89 -5.30
C SER A 401 8.79 -20.18 -4.60
N PRO A 402 8.16 -21.13 -5.31
CA PRO A 402 7.65 -22.38 -4.73
C PRO A 402 8.75 -23.24 -4.09
N SER A 403 10.02 -22.92 -4.33
CA SER A 403 11.18 -23.56 -3.70
C SER A 403 11.39 -23.19 -2.22
N SER A 404 10.55 -22.34 -1.62
CA SER A 404 10.66 -22.04 -0.18
C SER A 404 10.11 -23.20 0.65
N PRO A 405 10.93 -23.88 1.48
CA PRO A 405 10.55 -25.09 2.23
C PRO A 405 9.49 -24.86 3.33
N SER A 406 9.01 -23.63 3.50
CA SER A 406 7.97 -23.28 4.47
C SER A 406 6.54 -23.43 3.94
N PHE A 407 6.36 -23.67 2.65
CA PHE A 407 5.05 -23.97 2.09
C PHE A 407 4.87 -25.49 1.97
N PRO A 408 3.74 -26.06 2.44
CA PRO A 408 3.47 -27.47 2.24
C PRO A 408 3.47 -27.77 0.73
N SER A 409 4.40 -28.64 0.30
CA SER A 409 4.77 -28.93 -1.10
C SER A 409 3.65 -29.50 -1.99
N ASN A 410 2.41 -29.56 -1.51
CA ASN A 410 1.28 -30.18 -2.19
C ASN A 410 0.47 -29.20 -3.06
N LEU A 411 0.83 -27.91 -3.08
CA LEU A 411 0.21 -26.91 -3.96
C LEU A 411 1.22 -26.50 -5.03
N LEU A 412 1.27 -27.28 -6.12
CA LEU A 412 1.99 -26.93 -7.33
C LEU A 412 1.33 -25.69 -7.96
N LEU A 413 1.83 -24.50 -7.64
CA LEU A 413 1.45 -23.28 -8.35
C LEU A 413 1.90 -23.36 -9.82
N PRO A 414 1.09 -22.84 -10.76
CA PRO A 414 1.50 -22.71 -12.15
C PRO A 414 2.73 -21.80 -12.28
N ASN A 415 3.50 -21.97 -13.36
CA ASN A 415 4.73 -21.25 -13.66
C ASN A 415 4.64 -19.75 -13.33
N PRO A 416 5.71 -19.12 -12.80
CA PRO A 416 5.72 -17.69 -12.50
C PRO A 416 5.35 -16.88 -13.75
N LEU A 417 4.45 -15.90 -13.60
CA LEU A 417 4.00 -15.05 -14.71
C LEU A 417 5.21 -14.37 -15.38
N PRO A 418 5.23 -14.21 -16.72
CA PRO A 418 6.33 -13.59 -17.47
C PRO A 418 6.64 -12.14 -17.04
N ILE A 419 5.68 -11.47 -16.40
CA ILE A 419 5.84 -10.12 -15.83
C ILE A 419 6.94 -10.09 -14.75
N THR A 420 7.13 -11.20 -14.02
CA THR A 420 8.10 -11.27 -12.91
C THR A 420 9.56 -11.16 -13.38
N SER A 421 9.92 -11.68 -14.56
CA SER A 421 11.26 -11.48 -15.12
C SER A 421 11.47 -10.03 -15.54
N SER A 422 10.48 -9.39 -16.18
CA SER A 422 10.57 -7.99 -16.59
C SER A 422 10.71 -7.06 -15.40
N LEU A 423 9.99 -7.31 -14.29
CA LEU A 423 10.13 -6.55 -13.06
C LEU A 423 11.50 -6.74 -12.40
N ARG A 424 12.04 -7.95 -12.38
CA ARG A 424 13.41 -8.19 -11.87
C ARG A 424 14.46 -7.52 -12.73
N THR A 425 14.33 -7.58 -14.05
CA THR A 425 15.23 -6.88 -14.98
C THR A 425 15.12 -5.38 -14.80
N LEU A 426 13.91 -4.84 -14.71
CA LEU A 426 13.70 -3.42 -14.46
C LEU A 426 14.28 -3.02 -13.09
N HIS A 427 14.07 -3.81 -12.04
CA HIS A 427 14.68 -3.60 -10.72
C HIS A 427 16.21 -3.54 -10.84
N ALA A 428 16.83 -4.51 -11.49
CA ALA A 428 18.29 -4.54 -11.70
C ALA A 428 18.78 -3.31 -12.50
N GLN A 429 18.02 -2.87 -13.50
CA GLN A 429 18.35 -1.68 -14.29
C GLN A 429 18.19 -0.41 -13.46
N LEU A 430 17.04 -0.21 -12.82
CA LEU A 430 16.70 0.97 -12.00
C LEU A 430 17.71 1.14 -10.88
N THR A 431 17.99 0.05 -10.16
CA THR A 431 18.96 0.07 -9.08
C THR A 431 20.37 0.37 -9.59
N SER A 432 20.71 0.18 -10.86
CA SER A 432 22.03 0.57 -11.40
C SER A 432 22.19 2.08 -11.67
N PHE A 433 21.11 2.88 -11.61
CA PHE A 433 21.18 4.32 -11.86
C PHE A 433 21.70 5.08 -10.62
N PRO A 434 22.63 6.04 -10.77
CA PRO A 434 23.14 6.83 -9.63
C PRO A 434 22.07 7.64 -8.88
N ALA A 435 20.96 7.96 -9.54
CA ALA A 435 19.83 8.70 -8.96
C ALA A 435 18.78 7.78 -8.32
N SER A 436 18.97 6.45 -8.36
CA SER A 436 18.01 5.52 -7.81
C SER A 436 17.99 5.57 -6.28
N PHE A 437 16.83 5.20 -5.72
CA PHE A 437 16.69 4.89 -4.31
C PHE A 437 16.37 3.41 -4.15
N THR A 438 16.92 2.75 -3.15
CA THR A 438 16.69 1.34 -2.86
C THR A 438 16.43 1.20 -1.37
N ILE A 439 15.46 0.37 -0.99
CA ILE A 439 15.27 0.02 0.41
C ILE A 439 15.81 -1.39 0.60
N LEU A 440 16.85 -1.47 1.39
CA LEU A 440 17.45 -2.71 1.82
C LEU A 440 16.89 -3.03 3.20
N GLN A 441 16.04 -4.04 3.29
CA GLN A 441 15.55 -4.56 4.56
C GLN A 441 16.06 -5.97 4.75
N THR A 442 16.74 -6.24 5.85
CA THR A 442 17.18 -7.61 6.15
C THR A 442 16.19 -8.26 7.09
N ASP A 443 15.73 -9.45 6.71
CA ASP A 443 14.79 -10.23 7.51
C ASP A 443 15.58 -10.95 8.63
N ARG A 444 15.31 -10.65 9.91
CA ARG A 444 15.96 -11.33 11.04
C ARG A 444 15.59 -12.81 11.15
N SER A 445 14.51 -13.27 10.53
CA SER A 445 14.13 -14.69 10.59
C SER A 445 15.18 -15.62 9.98
N GLN A 446 16.18 -15.08 9.27
CA GLN A 446 17.37 -15.77 8.77
C GLN A 446 18.21 -16.42 9.87
N TYR A 447 18.20 -15.90 11.11
CA TYR A 447 19.03 -16.45 12.19
C TYR A 447 18.62 -17.85 12.64
N PHE A 448 17.40 -18.27 12.35
CA PHE A 448 16.88 -19.58 12.76
C PHE A 448 16.85 -20.61 11.62
N GLY A 449 17.39 -20.31 10.42
CA GLY A 449 17.43 -21.27 9.31
C GLY A 449 18.43 -20.94 8.19
N PRO A 450 19.20 -21.92 7.67
CA PRO A 450 20.35 -21.71 6.76
C PRO A 450 20.02 -21.31 5.31
N THR A 451 18.81 -20.85 4.99
CA THR A 451 18.34 -20.73 3.58
C THR A 451 17.66 -19.41 3.23
N ARG A 452 17.58 -18.43 4.13
CA ARG A 452 16.83 -17.21 3.86
C ARG A 452 17.80 -16.06 3.55
N GLY A 453 17.64 -15.45 2.38
CA GLY A 453 18.39 -14.26 1.95
C GLY A 453 17.67 -12.96 2.30
N PRO A 454 18.38 -11.80 2.31
CA PRO A 454 17.82 -10.49 2.64
C PRO A 454 16.58 -10.15 1.81
N CYS A 455 15.58 -9.50 2.41
CA CYS A 455 14.38 -9.09 1.70
C CYS A 455 14.54 -7.68 1.13
N ILE A 456 14.94 -7.62 -0.14
CA ILE A 456 15.30 -6.34 -0.73
C ILE A 456 14.11 -5.81 -1.49
N ALA A 457 13.69 -4.60 -1.13
CA ALA A 457 12.63 -3.89 -1.80
C ALA A 457 13.23 -2.64 -2.43
N SER A 458 13.55 -2.68 -3.72
CA SER A 458 13.84 -1.43 -4.40
C SER A 458 12.51 -0.75 -4.70
N ILE A 459 12.45 0.53 -4.45
CA ILE A 459 11.43 1.37 -5.05
C ILE A 459 12.18 2.36 -5.93
N PRO A 460 11.97 2.41 -7.25
CA PRO A 460 12.38 3.57 -8.03
C PRO A 460 11.69 4.81 -7.49
N PHE A 461 12.31 5.47 -6.51
CA PHE A 461 11.99 6.85 -6.23
C PHE A 461 12.89 7.71 -7.08
N PHE A 462 12.27 8.74 -7.62
CA PHE A 462 12.98 9.71 -8.42
C PHE A 462 13.28 11.01 -7.65
N HIS A 463 13.02 11.03 -6.35
CA HIS A 463 13.37 12.12 -5.44
C HIS A 463 13.71 11.58 -4.04
N PRO A 464 14.86 10.89 -3.89
CA PRO A 464 15.26 10.28 -2.64
C PRO A 464 15.21 11.30 -1.49
N GLU A 465 15.66 12.53 -1.68
CA GLU A 465 15.72 13.53 -0.60
C GLU A 465 14.34 13.86 0.01
N LYS A 466 13.27 13.87 -0.78
CA LYS A 466 11.92 14.15 -0.25
C LYS A 466 11.37 12.97 0.54
N VAL A 467 11.58 11.75 0.05
CA VAL A 467 11.25 10.51 0.75
C VAL A 467 12.04 10.44 2.06
N LEU A 468 13.33 10.78 2.02
CA LEU A 468 14.20 10.89 3.19
C LEU A 468 13.66 11.88 4.22
N ARG A 469 13.32 13.11 3.81
CA ARG A 469 12.72 14.12 4.72
C ARG A 469 11.42 13.61 5.33
N GLY A 470 10.56 13.02 4.50
CA GLY A 470 9.27 12.48 4.92
C GLY A 470 9.42 11.36 5.95
N LEU A 471 10.21 10.33 5.62
CA LEU A 471 10.56 9.23 6.51
C LEU A 471 11.17 9.74 7.81
N THR A 472 12.08 10.71 7.72
CA THR A 472 12.74 11.30 8.90
C THR A 472 11.74 11.97 9.83
N LYS A 473 10.78 12.74 9.30
CA LYS A 473 9.73 13.37 10.10
C LYS A 473 8.92 12.30 10.85
N TYR A 474 8.55 11.23 10.16
CA TYR A 474 7.81 10.11 10.75
C TYR A 474 8.64 9.39 11.83
N LEU A 475 9.87 9.01 11.52
CA LEU A 475 10.78 8.32 12.43
C LEU A 475 11.10 9.17 13.67
N LYS A 476 11.15 10.51 13.55
CA LYS A 476 11.28 11.43 14.69
C LYS A 476 10.08 11.34 15.62
N GLY A 477 8.87 11.20 15.06
CA GLY A 477 7.64 10.95 15.83
C GLY A 477 7.66 9.62 16.59
N LEU A 478 8.38 8.60 16.09
CA LEU A 478 8.57 7.32 16.78
C LEU A 478 9.60 7.38 17.91
N ARG A 479 10.55 8.33 17.88
CA ARG A 479 11.62 8.43 18.89
C ARG A 479 11.11 8.82 20.27
N VAL A 480 9.96 9.47 20.37
CA VAL A 480 9.40 9.89 21.67
C VAL A 480 9.03 8.66 22.52
N ASP A 481 8.84 7.49 21.91
CA ASP A 481 8.34 6.27 22.54
C ASP A 481 9.38 5.15 22.73
N ILE A 482 10.68 5.49 22.70
CA ILE A 482 11.84 4.56 22.76
C ILE A 482 11.86 3.63 24.00
N GLN A 483 10.98 3.80 24.98
CA GLN A 483 10.81 2.79 26.03
C GLN A 483 10.33 1.43 25.48
N SER A 484 9.60 1.41 24.35
CA SER A 484 9.25 0.19 23.63
C SER A 484 10.38 -0.24 22.68
N LYS A 485 11.40 -0.91 23.21
CA LYS A 485 12.48 -1.53 22.40
C LYS A 485 11.97 -2.51 21.33
N MET A 486 10.72 -2.99 21.44
CA MET A 486 10.15 -3.97 20.53
C MET A 486 9.64 -3.39 19.21
N PHE A 487 9.25 -2.11 19.19
CA PHE A 487 8.62 -1.55 17.99
C PHE A 487 9.55 -1.53 16.77
N PRO A 488 10.79 -1.02 16.84
CA PRO A 488 11.69 -1.04 15.69
C PRO A 488 11.94 -2.48 15.20
N ASP A 489 12.23 -3.41 16.10
CA ASP A 489 12.52 -4.80 15.76
C ASP A 489 11.35 -5.46 15.02
N LYS A 490 10.13 -5.33 15.53
CA LYS A 490 8.96 -5.91 14.88
C LYS A 490 8.55 -5.20 13.61
N TYR A 491 8.76 -3.89 13.56
CA TYR A 491 8.53 -3.09 12.37
C TYR A 491 9.46 -3.52 11.23
N ILE A 492 10.69 -3.87 11.56
CA ILE A 492 11.62 -4.44 10.60
C ILE A 492 11.20 -5.87 10.24
N ASP A 493 10.83 -6.71 11.20
CA ASP A 493 10.39 -8.08 10.87
C ASP A 493 9.15 -8.09 9.94
N GLY A 494 8.26 -7.12 10.08
CA GLY A 494 7.01 -7.01 9.31
C GLY A 494 7.15 -6.61 7.84
N GLN A 495 8.35 -6.28 7.35
CA GLN A 495 8.58 -5.83 5.96
C GLN A 495 7.73 -4.63 5.51
N VAL A 496 7.29 -3.84 6.48
CA VAL A 496 6.44 -2.65 6.33
C VAL A 496 7.25 -1.39 6.00
N GLY A 497 8.58 -1.44 6.19
CA GLY A 497 9.54 -0.38 5.84
C GLY A 497 9.34 0.23 4.45
N PRO A 498 9.35 -0.60 3.39
CA PRO A 498 9.11 -0.17 2.03
C PRO A 498 7.77 0.52 1.81
N LEU A 499 6.73 0.06 2.50
CA LEU A 499 5.39 0.65 2.40
C LEU A 499 5.37 2.06 2.93
N MET A 500 5.96 2.29 4.10
CA MET A 500 6.00 3.65 4.63
C MET A 500 6.84 4.59 3.78
N ALA A 501 7.93 4.10 3.20
CA ALA A 501 8.73 4.92 2.29
C ALA A 501 7.92 5.29 1.04
N LEU A 502 7.11 4.37 0.53
CA LEU A 502 6.18 4.65 -0.57
C LEU A 502 5.11 5.65 -0.15
N SER A 503 4.54 5.51 1.04
CA SER A 503 3.60 6.47 1.61
C SER A 503 4.25 7.81 1.96
N ALA A 504 5.59 7.92 1.96
CA ALA A 504 6.30 9.15 2.29
C ALA A 504 6.24 10.23 1.22
N SER A 505 5.74 9.90 0.02
CA SER A 505 5.53 10.87 -1.02
C SER A 505 4.51 11.95 -0.61
N THR A 506 4.59 13.10 -1.27
CA THR A 506 3.87 14.33 -0.91
C THR A 506 2.37 14.13 -1.16
N PRO A 507 1.48 14.36 -0.18
CA PRO A 507 0.05 14.32 -0.43
C PRO A 507 -0.28 15.41 -1.44
N LEU A 508 -0.86 15.02 -2.58
CA LEU A 508 -1.20 15.97 -3.67
C LEU A 508 -2.43 16.80 -3.34
N SER A 509 -3.32 16.25 -2.51
CA SER A 509 -4.49 16.93 -2.02
C SER A 509 -4.28 17.30 -0.57
N SER A 510 -4.31 18.60 -0.27
CA SER A 510 -4.53 19.10 1.10
C SER A 510 -6.02 19.04 1.44
N SER A 511 -6.73 17.94 1.13
CA SER A 511 -8.17 17.87 1.31
C SER A 511 -8.52 18.17 2.78
N PRO A 512 -9.26 19.27 3.03
CA PRO A 512 -9.64 19.67 4.39
C PRO A 512 -10.63 18.70 5.03
N ASP A 513 -11.25 17.79 4.27
CA ASP A 513 -12.25 16.86 4.81
C ASP A 513 -11.64 15.69 5.60
N THR A 514 -10.38 15.32 5.32
CA THR A 514 -9.68 14.29 6.10
C THR A 514 -9.53 14.68 7.57
N THR A 515 -9.56 15.99 7.86
CA THR A 515 -9.45 16.56 9.22
C THR A 515 -10.68 16.26 10.09
N GLN A 516 -11.86 15.98 9.51
CA GLN A 516 -13.07 15.75 10.32
C GLN A 516 -13.12 14.34 10.92
N ALA A 517 -12.53 13.35 10.26
CA ALA A 517 -12.54 11.96 10.70
C ALA A 517 -11.64 11.66 11.91
N VAL A 518 -10.82 12.63 12.35
CA VAL A 518 -9.77 12.38 13.36
C VAL A 518 -9.88 13.31 14.59
N LYS A 519 -11.01 14.00 14.78
CA LYS A 519 -11.27 14.77 16.01
C LYS A 519 -11.35 13.82 17.21
N GLY A 520 -10.32 13.83 18.07
CA GLY A 520 -10.29 13.06 19.31
C GLY A 520 -8.91 12.52 19.72
N PHE A 521 -7.92 12.56 18.83
CA PHE A 521 -6.55 12.14 19.14
C PHE A 521 -5.65 13.35 19.45
N PRO A 522 -4.57 13.18 20.23
CA PRO A 522 -3.51 14.16 20.28
C PRO A 522 -2.96 14.43 18.87
N ASP A 523 -2.48 15.66 18.64
CA ASP A 523 -2.07 16.18 17.32
C ASP A 523 -1.07 15.28 16.56
N ASP A 524 -0.30 14.45 17.29
CA ASP A 524 0.65 13.50 16.72
C ASP A 524 -0.01 12.25 16.11
N GLY A 525 -1.12 11.78 16.67
CA GLY A 525 -1.89 10.64 16.17
C GLY A 525 -2.56 10.94 14.82
N GLU A 526 -3.06 12.17 14.64
CA GLU A 526 -3.69 12.58 13.38
C GLU A 526 -2.68 12.64 12.23
N GLU A 527 -1.50 13.21 12.47
CA GLU A 527 -0.46 13.22 11.45
C GLU A 527 -0.06 11.79 11.05
N ARG A 528 0.10 10.87 12.03
CA ARG A 528 0.43 9.45 11.74
C ARG A 528 -0.65 8.74 10.92
N LEU A 529 -1.92 8.93 11.24
CA LEU A 529 -3.03 8.37 10.46
C LEU A 529 -3.07 8.95 9.03
N ARG A 530 -2.85 10.26 8.88
CA ARG A 530 -2.72 10.90 7.55
C ARG A 530 -1.57 10.31 6.75
N TRP A 531 -0.46 9.97 7.42
CA TRP A 531 0.69 9.32 6.81
C TRP A 531 0.37 7.93 6.27
N MET A 532 -0.32 7.10 7.08
CA MET A 532 -0.76 5.77 6.62
C MET A 532 -1.79 5.86 5.51
N GLY A 533 -2.70 6.85 5.57
CA GLY A 533 -3.75 7.09 4.58
C GLY A 533 -3.26 7.59 3.22
N ARG A 534 -1.95 7.81 3.02
CA ARG A 534 -1.43 8.25 1.72
C ARG A 534 -1.45 7.13 0.70
N GLY A 535 -1.87 7.48 -0.51
CA GLY A 535 -1.81 6.60 -1.66
C GLY A 535 -0.39 6.11 -1.92
N VAL A 536 -0.25 4.79 -2.07
CA VAL A 536 0.99 4.16 -2.50
C VAL A 536 0.85 3.84 -3.98
N GLY A 537 1.73 4.40 -4.84
CA GLY A 537 1.64 4.17 -6.29
C GLY A 537 2.20 2.84 -6.79
N MET A 538 2.87 2.06 -5.94
CA MET A 538 3.56 0.84 -6.33
C MET A 538 3.61 -0.17 -5.18
N VAL A 539 3.53 -1.47 -5.48
CA VAL A 539 3.74 -2.51 -4.47
C VAL A 539 5.24 -2.81 -4.36
N PRO A 540 5.84 -2.90 -3.16
CA PRO A 540 7.26 -3.24 -3.02
C PRO A 540 7.62 -4.52 -3.79
N ILE A 541 8.61 -4.41 -4.67
CA ILE A 541 9.11 -5.53 -5.47
C ILE A 541 10.23 -6.21 -4.70
N LYS A 542 10.02 -7.47 -4.32
CA LYS A 542 11.08 -8.31 -3.77
C LYS A 542 12.10 -8.64 -4.86
N GLY A 543 13.29 -8.08 -4.74
CA GLY A 543 14.42 -8.35 -5.62
C GLY A 543 15.54 -9.09 -4.88
N THR A 544 16.42 -9.72 -5.64
CA THR A 544 17.78 -10.02 -5.17
C THR A 544 18.63 -8.77 -5.38
N TYR A 545 19.45 -8.38 -4.42
CA TYR A 545 20.44 -7.32 -4.64
C TYR A 545 21.32 -7.77 -5.79
N GLY A 546 21.33 -7.00 -6.87
CA GLY A 546 22.45 -7.07 -7.79
C GLY A 546 23.64 -6.37 -7.14
N GLU A 547 24.82 -6.98 -7.24
CA GLU A 547 26.11 -6.39 -6.87
C GLU A 547 26.29 -4.98 -7.52
N SER A 548 25.61 -4.75 -8.66
CA SER A 548 25.66 -3.54 -9.49
C SER A 548 24.78 -2.35 -9.08
N SER A 549 24.05 -2.39 -7.96
CA SER A 549 23.20 -1.27 -7.57
C SER A 549 23.99 0.02 -7.19
N ARG A 550 23.47 1.21 -7.52
CA ARG A 550 24.05 2.54 -7.34
C ARG A 550 22.98 3.50 -6.81
N GLY A 551 23.40 4.57 -6.14
CA GLY A 551 22.49 5.60 -5.62
C GLY A 551 22.23 5.49 -4.12
N TRP A 552 21.08 5.99 -3.69
CA TRP A 552 20.69 6.02 -2.28
C TRP A 552 20.13 4.67 -1.86
N THR A 553 20.63 4.13 -0.75
CA THR A 553 20.11 2.92 -0.12
C THR A 553 19.66 3.27 1.29
N PHE A 554 18.39 3.06 1.59
CA PHE A 554 17.90 3.07 2.96
C PHE A 554 18.00 1.66 3.52
N VAL A 555 18.83 1.49 4.55
CA VAL A 555 19.04 0.21 5.22
C VAL A 555 18.16 0.16 6.45
N LEU A 556 17.37 -0.90 6.58
CA LEU A 556 16.59 -1.25 7.76
C LEU A 556 17.16 -2.55 8.34
N ASP A 557 17.68 -2.47 9.57
CA ASP A 557 18.10 -3.57 10.45
C ASP A 557 19.11 -4.57 9.90
N TYR A 558 20.21 -4.08 9.33
CA TYR A 558 21.28 -4.98 8.94
C TYR A 558 21.94 -5.62 10.17
N VAL A 559 21.56 -6.87 10.45
CA VAL A 559 22.24 -7.71 11.44
C VAL A 559 23.25 -8.60 10.69
N PRO A 560 24.54 -8.59 11.06
CA PRO A 560 25.56 -9.44 10.45
C PRO A 560 25.32 -10.95 10.64
N PRO A 561 25.63 -11.83 9.67
CA PRO A 561 25.49 -13.29 9.80
C PRO A 561 26.35 -13.95 10.89
N ILE A 562 27.29 -13.22 11.53
CA ILE A 562 28.38 -13.84 12.31
C ILE A 562 28.25 -13.62 13.83
N SER A 563 27.29 -12.81 14.32
CA SER A 563 27.34 -12.37 15.73
C SER A 563 26.25 -12.89 16.65
N LEU A 564 26.26 -14.20 16.93
CA LEU A 564 25.66 -14.76 18.15
C LEU A 564 26.36 -14.24 19.43
N SER A 565 27.61 -13.79 19.32
CA SER A 565 28.39 -13.23 20.42
C SER A 565 27.98 -11.81 20.81
N CYS A 566 27.56 -10.95 19.88
CA CYS A 566 27.10 -9.58 20.21
C CYS A 566 25.76 -9.56 20.94
N ILE A 567 24.87 -10.54 20.69
CA ILE A 567 23.60 -10.68 21.43
C ILE A 567 23.87 -10.89 22.93
N HIS A 568 24.94 -11.64 23.27
CA HIS A 568 25.34 -11.89 24.65
C HIS A 568 26.06 -10.69 25.31
N LEU A 569 26.51 -9.72 24.52
CA LEU A 569 27.30 -8.58 25.00
C LEU A 569 26.49 -7.28 25.17
N GLY A 570 25.18 -7.30 24.91
CA GLY A 570 24.32 -6.13 25.13
C GLY A 570 24.60 -4.94 24.21
N MET A 571 25.23 -5.17 23.05
CA MET A 571 25.51 -4.11 22.07
C MET A 571 24.22 -3.53 21.49
N LYS A 572 24.20 -2.20 21.26
CA LYS A 572 23.04 -1.47 20.73
C LYS A 572 23.07 -1.51 19.19
N TYR A 573 22.07 -2.15 18.58
CA TYR A 573 21.93 -2.17 17.13
C TYR A 573 21.50 -0.80 16.59
N ALA A 574 22.21 -0.28 15.58
CA ALA A 574 21.69 0.80 14.75
C ALA A 574 20.60 0.22 13.84
N GLY A 575 19.33 0.47 14.18
CA GLY A 575 18.18 -0.17 13.51
C GLY A 575 17.90 0.31 12.08
N TYR A 576 18.53 1.41 11.62
CA TYR A 576 18.34 1.95 10.27
C TYR A 576 19.36 3.03 9.89
N GLY A 577 19.61 3.27 8.59
CA GLY A 577 20.52 4.33 8.11
C GLY A 577 20.48 4.56 6.59
N PHE A 578 21.03 5.70 6.12
CA PHE A 578 21.08 6.03 4.70
C PHE A 578 22.51 5.95 4.14
N VAL A 579 22.67 5.21 3.05
CA VAL A 579 23.95 5.04 2.36
C VAL A 579 23.80 5.60 0.95
N LYS A 580 24.59 6.61 0.58
CA LYS A 580 24.70 7.08 -0.80
C LYS A 580 25.96 6.50 -1.43
N VAL A 581 25.78 5.69 -2.50
CA VAL A 581 26.88 5.07 -3.24
C VAL A 581 27.15 5.88 -4.51
N GLU A 582 28.27 6.59 -4.54
CA GLU A 582 28.77 7.42 -5.65
C GLU A 582 29.99 6.77 -6.33
N GLY A 583 29.84 5.68 -7.10
CA GLY A 583 31.00 5.12 -7.83
C GLY A 583 30.84 3.68 -8.31
N ALA A 584 31.93 3.10 -8.87
CA ALA A 584 31.95 1.78 -9.50
C ALA A 584 32.64 0.67 -8.67
N HIS A 585 32.96 0.91 -7.40
CA HIS A 585 33.71 -0.06 -6.58
C HIS A 585 32.78 -0.99 -5.78
N GLU A 586 32.29 -2.00 -6.50
CA GLU A 586 31.34 -3.06 -6.09
C GLU A 586 31.77 -3.84 -4.83
N LYS A 587 33.00 -4.38 -4.78
CA LYS A 587 33.50 -5.16 -3.63
C LYS A 587 33.78 -4.31 -2.39
N GLU A 588 34.08 -3.04 -2.57
CA GLU A 588 34.32 -2.10 -1.46
C GLU A 588 32.99 -1.68 -0.83
N ARG A 589 31.88 -1.71 -1.59
CA ARG A 589 30.54 -1.31 -1.13
C ARG A 589 29.95 -2.26 -0.09
N GLU A 590 29.88 -3.56 -0.36
CA GLU A 590 29.36 -4.52 0.63
C GLU A 590 30.21 -4.50 1.89
N ARG A 591 31.53 -4.43 1.73
CA ARG A 591 32.48 -4.27 2.83
C ARG A 591 32.29 -2.94 3.60
N LEU A 592 31.99 -1.82 2.93
CA LEU A 592 31.82 -0.52 3.58
C LEU A 592 30.46 -0.41 4.28
N VAL A 593 29.37 -0.85 3.64
CA VAL A 593 28.06 -0.99 4.31
C VAL A 593 28.20 -1.89 5.53
N TRP A 594 28.95 -3.00 5.38
CA TRP A 594 29.31 -3.89 6.47
C TRP A 594 30.10 -3.21 7.59
N GLU A 595 31.22 -2.53 7.28
CA GLU A 595 32.06 -1.87 8.27
C GLU A 595 31.30 -0.71 8.98
N LEU A 596 30.46 0.05 8.26
CA LEU A 596 29.62 1.11 8.82
C LEU A 596 28.56 0.59 9.79
N MET A 597 27.90 -0.51 9.47
CA MET A 597 26.92 -1.13 10.38
C MET A 597 27.58 -1.80 11.61
N GLN A 598 28.90 -2.02 11.57
CA GLN A 598 29.70 -2.50 12.72
C GLN A 598 30.28 -1.38 13.57
N THR A 599 30.30 -0.14 13.09
CA THR A 599 30.89 0.98 13.83
C THR A 599 29.86 1.43 14.87
N GLU A 600 29.97 0.92 16.10
CA GLU A 600 29.16 1.41 17.22
C GLU A 600 29.39 2.92 17.40
N VAL A 601 28.34 3.73 17.27
CA VAL A 601 28.24 5.01 18.00
C VAL A 601 27.74 4.67 19.40
N VAL A 602 28.59 4.04 20.20
CA VAL A 602 28.37 3.88 21.63
C VAL A 602 29.26 4.89 22.34
N PRO A 603 28.70 5.94 22.95
CA PRO A 603 29.39 6.57 24.06
C PRO A 603 29.48 5.51 25.14
N LYS A 604 30.67 4.94 25.36
CA LYS A 604 30.92 4.20 26.59
C LYS A 604 30.63 5.18 27.74
N PRO A 605 29.83 4.81 28.74
CA PRO A 605 29.86 5.51 30.01
C PRO A 605 31.20 5.17 30.66
N SER A 606 32.25 5.88 30.24
CA SER A 606 33.54 5.95 30.91
C SER A 606 33.56 7.33 31.54
N ASP A 607 33.69 7.38 32.86
CA ASP A 607 33.75 8.62 33.67
C ASP A 607 35.03 9.44 33.39
N SER A 608 35.68 9.24 32.24
CA SER A 608 36.87 9.95 31.83
C SER A 608 36.69 10.57 30.44
N GLU A 609 36.48 11.89 30.46
CA GLU A 609 36.49 12.83 29.32
C GLU A 609 37.63 12.62 28.28
N PRO A 610 38.83 12.08 28.61
CA PRO A 610 39.89 11.82 27.63
C PRO A 610 39.62 10.63 26.70
N GLU A 611 38.93 9.57 27.15
CA GLU A 611 38.65 8.39 26.30
C GLU A 611 37.58 8.70 25.26
N MET A 612 36.58 9.52 25.61
CA MET A 612 35.56 10.01 24.68
C MET A 612 36.16 10.78 23.49
N LYS A 613 37.20 11.61 23.74
CA LYS A 613 37.89 12.35 22.67
C LYS A 613 38.71 11.46 21.75
N LYS A 614 39.25 10.35 22.27
CA LYS A 614 40.03 9.38 21.50
C LYS A 614 39.13 8.51 20.63
N ASP A 615 38.03 8.01 21.18
CA ASP A 615 37.05 7.22 20.42
C ASP A 615 36.37 8.08 19.34
N ALA A 616 36.06 9.35 19.64
CA ALA A 616 35.57 10.31 18.64
C ALA A 616 36.60 10.56 17.52
N ALA A 617 37.90 10.72 17.84
CA ALA A 617 38.95 10.92 16.85
C ALA A 617 39.23 9.66 16.00
N ASP A 618 39.12 8.46 16.57
CA ASP A 618 39.28 7.20 15.84
C ASP A 618 38.05 6.91 14.95
N ILE A 619 36.84 7.29 15.39
CA ILE A 619 35.62 7.27 14.56
C ILE A 619 35.75 8.28 13.43
N GLU A 620 36.15 9.52 13.71
CA GLU A 620 36.34 10.58 12.71
C GLU A 620 37.44 10.19 11.71
N LYS A 621 38.49 9.50 12.16
CA LYS A 621 39.54 8.94 11.30
C LYS A 621 39.08 7.74 10.48
N THR A 622 38.21 6.88 11.03
CA THR A 622 37.61 5.74 10.32
C THR A 622 36.61 6.23 9.27
N LEU A 623 35.74 7.18 9.64
CA LEU A 623 34.85 7.87 8.73
C LEU A 623 35.63 8.65 7.66
N ALA A 624 36.69 9.37 8.02
CA ALA A 624 37.57 10.07 7.08
C ALA A 624 38.27 9.09 6.10
N ALA A 625 38.64 7.91 6.57
CA ALA A 625 39.22 6.85 5.75
C ALA A 625 38.18 6.14 4.85
N MET A 626 36.92 6.05 5.30
CA MET A 626 35.78 5.52 4.55
C MET A 626 35.23 6.53 3.53
N THR A 627 35.30 7.84 3.81
CA THR A 627 35.07 8.94 2.86
C THR A 627 36.21 9.08 1.86
N ARG A 628 36.64 7.96 1.26
CA ARG A 628 37.16 8.02 -0.11
C ARG A 628 36.05 8.62 -0.99
N LYS A 629 36.45 9.29 -2.08
CA LYS A 629 35.62 10.15 -2.96
C LYS A 629 34.28 9.57 -3.49
N THR A 630 33.89 8.36 -3.11
CA THR A 630 32.87 7.54 -3.75
C THR A 630 31.72 7.03 -2.87
N ILE A 631 31.75 7.12 -1.54
CA ILE A 631 30.60 6.69 -0.70
C ILE A 631 30.40 7.68 0.45
N LYS A 632 29.16 8.13 0.65
CA LYS A 632 28.77 9.01 1.77
C LYS A 632 27.70 8.29 2.58
N VAL A 633 27.92 8.14 3.88
CA VAL A 633 26.91 7.61 4.80
C VAL A 633 26.42 8.71 5.69
N TYR A 634 25.10 8.72 5.86
CA TYR A 634 24.40 9.70 6.65
C TYR A 634 23.64 8.95 7.74
N ASP A 635 24.06 9.14 8.99
CA ASP A 635 23.21 8.79 10.13
C ASP A 635 21.98 9.71 10.10
N ILE A 636 20.78 9.15 10.22
CA ILE A 636 19.53 9.93 10.25
C ILE A 636 19.58 11.00 11.34
N ARG A 637 20.24 10.71 12.48
CA ARG A 637 20.42 11.66 13.59
C ARG A 637 21.10 12.94 13.14
N GLU A 638 22.18 12.81 12.38
CA GLU A 638 23.01 13.93 11.91
C GLU A 638 22.46 14.55 10.62
N PHE A 639 21.78 13.75 9.78
CA PHE A 639 21.18 14.22 8.53
C PHE A 639 20.05 15.23 8.75
N VAL A 640 19.28 15.10 9.84
CA VAL A 640 18.23 16.06 10.21
C VAL A 640 18.82 17.44 10.47
N GLU A 641 19.90 17.49 11.26
CA GLU A 641 20.53 18.74 11.70
C GLU A 641 21.27 19.43 10.55
N ALA A 642 21.90 18.66 9.66
CA ALA A 642 22.65 19.19 8.51
C ALA A 642 21.76 19.74 7.36
N TYR A 643 20.46 19.45 7.36
CA TYR A 643 19.55 19.76 6.25
C TYR A 643 18.40 20.73 6.62
N GLU A 644 18.17 20.94 7.91
CA GLU A 644 17.32 22.04 8.44
C GLU A 644 18.07 23.40 8.48
N CYS A 645 19.39 23.40 8.30
CA CYS A 645 20.22 24.57 7.99
C CYS A 645 20.40 24.74 6.48
#